data_AF-A0A7S4MG98-F1
#
_entry.id   AF-A0A7S4MG98-F1
#
_cell.length_a   1.000
_cell.length_b   1.000
_cell.length_c   1.000
_cell.angle_alpha   90.00
_cell.angle_beta   90.00
_cell.angle_gamma   90.00
#
_symmetry.space_group_name_H-M   'P 1'
#
loop_
_entity.id
_entity.type
_entity.pdbx_description
1 polymer ?
#
loop_
_entity_poly.entity_id
_entity_poly.type
_entity_poly.pdbx_seq_one_letter_code
_entity_poly.pdbx_strand_id
1 'polypeptide(L)'
;AGFAETLYAFSIAIRESGIPNSGMGAYLTFHGGRRLKPKAKRLSAEALPMLVAHPDRTRSPLQAETPDGSGLTVTVRGEGIRGEGGERLYVAETTVPISATLPDGGDVRVRIGGNDDAIHGDAEMLCRAKSDPSNGIGLLGIHTESDYESDDSISFCSYDPGCGLVDLGRYGPLRKLDRKTETEFNAKDFVFDHEPAAWNFGVEEALRGHKQIIDVTDDRTGEPHQCARQSVHMYVNEVGHDRKLKQNVLSREKEDRTVHYYVHVDEKIEKGQSVELLAHYGEAYEPTRVRKDYGNENMNHGTQGDNDPDSRIDRNLKERAHHEGIIGSASLDELVQMIDFFTKLSQPVVSWTSWYIDKLKGCPSVNTKFSPHPRQWIARRRIHWMQQLFRKRIETLISNGRAPRSVTRRINGALDKFKCEYDVESIQILQHVHTHRGESFACALVGEMREELLHLASKDLQPPYITSIWCPIASELFKEAMCNISASLLCHDPVQVKQEKLLDRLLTAASKSASLVRKCARSKDLSLLAFRPSKFGGVSCSEAFIVCLESSVGADGGEIVLVDEDLAHESNTSSYCRNVASLLQKQKKGAFVATSCFQTDSEISNSESDTTNAPTVDESWYIINQIVFVVHSLAVNCVKWETSETNDNRMKMLCDAVGLKPNCVLKAFEAWGGEPRAVKERPKEYHNKRSFRQTIWEALRKEGWSIQHGSRPTDMYFCPPGVERKAPFVNRRDYFDSVSQVIQIAKTDTKWKDRSIVIEAVHAYYEQIS
;
A
#
# COMPACT_ATOMS: atom_id res chain seq x y z
N ALA A 1 44.48 10.58 -30.78
CA ALA A 1 44.25 11.80 -29.98
C ALA A 1 44.99 11.64 -28.66
N GLY A 2 45.79 12.63 -28.25
CA GLY A 2 46.59 12.51 -27.02
C GLY A 2 45.66 12.40 -25.81
N PHE A 3 45.77 11.31 -25.05
CA PHE A 3 45.10 11.16 -23.76
C PHE A 3 45.56 12.31 -22.87
N ALA A 4 44.65 13.25 -22.59
CA ALA A 4 44.87 14.31 -21.63
C ALA A 4 44.16 13.90 -20.34
N GLU A 5 44.92 13.33 -19.41
CA GLU A 5 44.38 13.00 -18.11
C GLU A 5 43.99 14.28 -17.37
N THR A 6 42.72 14.33 -16.93
CA THR A 6 42.13 15.47 -16.25
C THR A 6 41.62 15.00 -14.90
N LEU A 7 42.03 15.69 -13.83
CA LEU A 7 41.54 15.46 -12.48
C LEU A 7 40.41 16.45 -12.19
N TYR A 8 39.19 15.95 -12.01
CA TYR A 8 38.03 16.79 -11.66
C TYR A 8 37.87 16.86 -10.15
N ALA A 9 37.58 18.05 -9.62
CA ALA A 9 37.31 18.26 -8.21
C ALA A 9 35.82 18.59 -7.98
N PHE A 10 35.17 17.83 -7.10
CA PHE A 10 33.77 18.03 -6.71
C PHE A 10 33.62 18.07 -5.20
N SER A 11 32.54 18.70 -4.72
CA SER A 11 32.04 18.52 -3.37
C SER A 11 30.54 18.29 -3.39
N ILE A 12 30.02 17.55 -2.41
CA ILE A 12 28.58 17.41 -2.22
C ILE A 12 28.20 18.04 -0.89
N ALA A 13 27.17 18.89 -0.92
CA ALA A 13 26.58 19.50 0.26
C ALA A 13 25.10 19.17 0.36
N ILE A 14 24.60 18.96 1.58
CA ILE A 14 23.17 18.79 1.86
C ILE A 14 22.62 20.14 2.33
N ARG A 15 21.61 20.67 1.64
CA ARG A 15 20.93 21.94 1.96
C ARG A 15 19.45 21.84 1.59
N GLU A 16 18.65 22.86 1.92
CA GLU A 16 17.24 22.88 1.53
C GLU A 16 17.09 22.79 0.00
N SER A 17 16.18 21.93 -0.45
CA SER A 17 15.91 21.67 -1.86
C SER A 17 15.22 22.88 -2.52
N GLY A 18 15.52 23.11 -3.79
CA GLY A 18 14.79 24.08 -4.60
C GLY A 18 13.41 23.57 -5.05
N ILE A 19 13.13 22.27 -4.86
CA ILE A 19 11.88 21.63 -5.25
C ILE A 19 10.88 21.78 -4.09
N PRO A 20 9.69 22.35 -4.33
CA PRO A 20 8.66 22.47 -3.31
C PRO A 20 8.37 21.13 -2.62
N ASN A 21 8.22 21.16 -1.30
CA ASN A 21 7.89 20.00 -0.46
C ASN A 21 8.91 18.84 -0.48
N SER A 22 10.09 18.99 -1.10
CA SER A 22 11.12 17.93 -1.12
C SER A 22 12.05 17.93 0.10
N GLY A 23 12.03 18.98 0.91
CA GLY A 23 12.84 19.08 2.13
C GLY A 23 14.30 19.38 1.82
N MET A 24 15.21 18.43 2.10
CA MET A 24 16.65 18.61 1.87
C MET A 24 17.05 17.97 0.53
N GLY A 25 18.00 18.58 -0.18
CA GLY A 25 18.60 18.07 -1.41
C GLY A 25 20.12 17.96 -1.31
N ALA A 26 20.70 17.00 -2.02
CA ALA A 26 22.13 16.88 -2.24
C ALA A 26 22.52 17.73 -3.45
N TYR A 27 23.55 18.56 -3.30
CA TYR A 27 24.04 19.44 -4.34
C TYR A 27 25.49 19.14 -4.67
N LEU A 28 25.76 18.83 -5.93
CA LEU A 28 27.10 18.64 -6.46
C LEU A 28 27.64 19.99 -6.93
N THR A 29 28.72 20.45 -6.30
CA THR A 29 29.46 21.65 -6.72
C THR A 29 30.73 21.22 -7.44
N PHE A 30 30.95 21.76 -8.64
CA PHE A 30 32.17 21.55 -9.38
C PHE A 30 33.21 22.63 -9.04
N HIS A 31 34.39 22.23 -8.57
CA HIS A 31 35.46 23.15 -8.14
C HIS A 31 36.49 23.44 -9.23
N GLY A 32 36.32 22.85 -10.41
CA GLY A 32 37.22 22.99 -11.55
C GLY A 32 37.98 21.69 -11.86
N GLY A 33 38.68 21.71 -12.99
CA GLY A 33 39.56 20.63 -13.41
C GLY A 33 41.03 21.00 -13.19
N ARG A 34 41.88 19.98 -13.07
CA ARG A 34 43.33 20.12 -13.10
C ARG A 34 43.88 19.27 -14.24
N ARG A 35 44.81 19.81 -15.04
CA ARG A 35 45.52 19.06 -16.08
C ARG A 35 46.86 18.60 -15.57
N LEU A 36 47.35 17.47 -16.10
CA LEU A 36 48.74 17.09 -15.91
C LEU A 36 49.69 18.16 -16.42
N LYS A 37 50.65 18.54 -15.58
CA LYS A 37 51.77 19.40 -15.97
C LYS A 37 52.55 18.75 -17.12
N PRO A 38 53.23 19.53 -17.98
CA PRO A 38 53.90 19.01 -19.18
C PRO A 38 54.83 17.82 -18.94
N LYS A 39 55.56 17.80 -17.81
CA LYS A 39 56.47 16.70 -17.44
C LYS A 39 55.71 15.41 -17.12
N ALA A 40 54.67 15.47 -16.30
CA ALA A 40 53.85 14.31 -15.93
C ALA A 40 53.01 13.81 -17.12
N LYS A 41 52.56 14.72 -17.99
CA LYS A 41 51.89 14.38 -19.25
C LYS A 41 52.80 13.58 -20.19
N ARG A 42 54.08 13.96 -20.33
CA ARG A 42 55.07 13.19 -21.11
C ARG A 42 55.26 11.78 -20.55
N LEU A 43 55.42 11.68 -19.23
CA LEU A 43 55.55 10.40 -18.54
C LEU A 43 54.34 9.48 -18.82
N SER A 44 53.12 10.02 -18.78
CA SER A 44 51.90 9.26 -19.12
C SER A 44 51.91 8.80 -20.58
N ALA A 45 52.32 9.68 -21.49
CA ALA A 45 52.37 9.37 -22.92
C ALA A 45 53.42 8.31 -23.26
N GLU A 46 54.50 8.23 -22.49
CA GLU A 46 55.53 7.19 -22.60
C GLU A 46 55.06 5.86 -22.01
N ALA A 47 54.31 5.90 -20.90
CA ALA A 47 53.79 4.70 -20.22
C ALA A 47 52.54 4.09 -20.87
N LEU A 48 51.64 4.89 -21.45
CA LEU A 48 50.38 4.40 -22.02
C LEU A 48 50.56 3.35 -23.13
N PRO A 49 51.50 3.49 -24.09
CA PRO A 49 51.76 2.48 -25.10
C PRO A 49 52.24 1.13 -24.54
N MET A 50 52.76 1.11 -23.31
CA MET A 50 53.16 -0.12 -22.63
C MET A 50 51.95 -0.89 -22.06
N LEU A 51 50.78 -0.24 -21.90
CA LEU A 51 49.50 -0.90 -21.65
C LEU A 51 48.90 -1.43 -22.97
N VAL A 52 49.61 -2.33 -23.65
CA VAL A 52 48.99 -3.09 -24.73
C VAL A 52 48.03 -4.09 -24.09
N ALA A 53 46.74 -3.86 -24.26
CA ALA A 53 45.74 -4.86 -23.95
C ALA A 53 45.87 -6.02 -24.93
N HIS A 54 46.55 -7.08 -24.49
CA HIS A 54 46.47 -8.37 -25.15
C HIS A 54 45.02 -8.88 -24.98
N PRO A 55 44.27 -9.06 -26.09
CA PRO A 55 42.96 -9.68 -26.04
C PRO A 55 43.18 -11.20 -25.92
N ASP A 56 43.71 -11.65 -24.80
CA ASP A 56 43.78 -13.09 -24.56
C ASP A 56 42.38 -13.59 -24.25
N ARG A 57 41.82 -14.30 -25.24
CA ARG A 57 40.63 -15.12 -25.04
C ARG A 57 40.91 -16.06 -23.89
N THR A 58 40.05 -16.07 -22.87
CA THR A 58 39.95 -17.21 -21.97
C THR A 58 39.85 -18.46 -22.85
N ARG A 59 40.86 -19.34 -22.78
CA ARG A 59 40.96 -20.48 -23.72
C ARG A 59 39.76 -21.44 -23.60
N SER A 60 39.06 -21.41 -22.45
CA SER A 60 37.81 -22.10 -22.17
C SER A 60 37.03 -21.40 -21.03
N PRO A 61 35.69 -21.56 -20.93
CA PRO A 61 34.94 -21.25 -19.71
C PRO A 61 35.51 -22.04 -18.53
N LEU A 62 35.59 -21.44 -17.33
CA LEU A 62 35.89 -22.17 -16.10
C LEU A 62 34.72 -23.14 -15.83
N GLN A 63 34.90 -24.41 -16.17
CA GLN A 63 33.99 -25.50 -15.84
C GLN A 63 34.54 -26.22 -14.62
N ALA A 64 33.75 -26.29 -13.55
CA ALA A 64 33.99 -27.23 -12.46
C ALA A 64 32.96 -28.36 -12.59
N GLU A 65 33.42 -29.60 -12.56
CA GLU A 65 32.56 -30.77 -12.48
C GLU A 65 32.42 -31.15 -11.01
N THR A 66 31.18 -31.29 -10.53
CA THR A 66 30.90 -31.88 -9.22
C THR A 66 31.24 -33.37 -9.23
N PRO A 67 31.38 -34.03 -8.06
CA PRO A 67 31.66 -35.47 -7.99
C PRO A 67 30.64 -36.38 -8.69
N ASP A 68 29.44 -35.86 -9.01
CA ASP A 68 28.39 -36.54 -9.76
C ASP A 68 28.40 -36.23 -11.27
N GLY A 69 29.39 -35.47 -11.77
CA GLY A 69 29.59 -35.18 -13.19
C GLY A 69 28.69 -34.07 -13.74
N SER A 70 27.99 -33.31 -12.90
CA SER A 70 27.21 -32.16 -13.36
C SER A 70 28.08 -30.89 -13.46
N GLY A 71 27.93 -30.16 -14.56
CA GLY A 71 28.71 -28.95 -14.84
C GLY A 71 28.26 -27.78 -13.97
N LEU A 72 29.18 -27.21 -13.20
CA LEU A 72 28.95 -26.05 -12.34
C LEU A 72 29.57 -24.79 -12.96
N THR A 73 28.83 -23.69 -12.93
CA THR A 73 29.36 -22.36 -13.29
C THR A 73 29.99 -21.75 -12.05
N VAL A 74 31.31 -21.54 -12.06
CA VAL A 74 32.05 -20.96 -10.92
C VAL A 74 32.33 -19.48 -11.21
N THR A 75 31.92 -18.60 -10.30
CA THR A 75 32.26 -17.18 -10.34
C THR A 75 33.46 -16.94 -9.41
N VAL A 76 34.60 -16.53 -9.96
CA VAL A 76 35.81 -16.19 -9.18
C VAL A 76 35.73 -14.72 -8.76
N ARG A 77 36.03 -14.41 -7.49
CA ARG A 77 36.08 -13.04 -6.96
C ARG A 77 37.41 -12.79 -6.25
N GLY A 78 37.96 -11.59 -6.42
CA GLY A 78 39.24 -11.14 -5.86
C GLY A 78 39.55 -9.71 -6.30
N GLU A 79 40.53 -9.06 -5.66
CA GLU A 79 41.08 -7.80 -6.18
C GLU A 79 41.81 -8.07 -7.51
N GLY A 80 41.53 -7.27 -8.54
CA GLY A 80 42.17 -7.39 -9.86
C GLY A 80 41.44 -8.25 -10.88
N ILE A 81 40.23 -8.73 -10.58
CA ILE A 81 39.41 -9.50 -11.53
C ILE A 81 38.33 -8.63 -12.22
N ARG A 82 38.47 -8.35 -13.53
CA ARG A 82 37.45 -7.69 -14.38
C ARG A 82 37.08 -8.42 -15.68
N GLY A 83 35.81 -8.77 -15.83
CA GLY A 83 35.09 -9.01 -17.10
C GLY A 83 33.59 -9.07 -16.81
N GLU A 84 32.63 -8.81 -17.70
CA GLU A 84 32.60 -8.09 -18.99
C GLU A 84 31.78 -6.79 -18.80
N GLY A 85 32.13 -5.70 -19.51
CA GLY A 85 31.39 -4.43 -19.42
C GLY A 85 32.16 -3.13 -19.66
N GLY A 86 33.45 -3.20 -20.03
CA GLY A 86 34.26 -2.05 -20.51
C GLY A 86 35.08 -1.38 -19.39
N GLU A 87 36.39 -1.15 -19.51
CA GLU A 87 37.34 -1.24 -20.61
C GLU A 87 38.75 -1.55 -20.05
N ARG A 88 39.14 -2.85 -19.96
CA ARG A 88 40.52 -3.41 -19.81
C ARG A 88 41.29 -3.03 -18.51
N LEU A 89 42.20 -3.81 -17.91
CA LEU A 89 42.97 -5.03 -18.22
C LEU A 89 43.13 -5.81 -16.90
N TYR A 90 43.09 -7.14 -16.97
CA TYR A 90 43.46 -8.02 -15.86
C TYR A 90 44.97 -8.18 -15.80
N VAL A 91 45.55 -8.14 -14.60
CA VAL A 91 46.73 -8.92 -14.25
C VAL A 91 46.54 -9.46 -12.83
N ALA A 92 46.52 -10.79 -12.70
CA ALA A 92 47.31 -11.51 -11.71
C ALA A 92 47.26 -13.01 -12.00
N GLU A 93 48.42 -13.54 -12.38
CA GLU A 93 48.78 -14.90 -11.98
C GLU A 93 48.78 -14.92 -10.44
N THR A 94 48.06 -15.86 -9.84
CA THR A 94 47.89 -15.87 -8.39
C THR A 94 49.12 -16.53 -7.76
N THR A 95 49.99 -15.76 -7.11
CA THR A 95 51.13 -16.29 -6.35
C THR A 95 50.68 -17.25 -5.24
N VAL A 96 49.48 -17.02 -4.70
CA VAL A 96 48.82 -17.84 -3.68
C VAL A 96 47.54 -18.45 -4.27
N PRO A 97 47.25 -19.75 -4.10
CA PRO A 97 46.03 -20.35 -4.65
C PRO A 97 44.77 -19.62 -4.16
N ILE A 98 43.85 -19.29 -5.08
CA ILE A 98 42.55 -18.74 -4.71
C ILE A 98 41.70 -19.88 -4.17
N SER A 99 41.17 -19.71 -2.97
CA SER A 99 40.22 -20.64 -2.34
C SER A 99 38.81 -20.31 -2.81
N ALA A 100 38.09 -21.31 -3.34
CA ALA A 100 36.66 -21.22 -3.62
C ALA A 100 35.94 -22.28 -2.79
N THR A 101 34.90 -21.87 -2.06
CA THR A 101 34.05 -22.80 -1.30
C THR A 101 32.88 -23.23 -2.18
N LEU A 102 32.77 -24.52 -2.41
CA LEU A 102 31.68 -25.16 -3.15
C LEU A 102 30.36 -25.06 -2.36
N PRO A 103 29.20 -25.19 -3.02
CA PRO A 103 27.90 -25.13 -2.34
C PRO A 103 27.68 -26.16 -1.23
N ASP A 104 28.43 -27.27 -1.25
CA ASP A 104 28.42 -28.33 -0.24
C ASP A 104 29.40 -28.09 0.93
N GLY A 105 30.14 -26.98 0.91
CA GLY A 105 31.12 -26.62 1.93
C GLY A 105 32.53 -27.16 1.68
N GLY A 106 32.80 -27.80 0.53
CA GLY A 106 34.15 -28.21 0.14
C GLY A 106 35.00 -27.03 -0.35
N ASP A 107 36.25 -26.91 0.09
CA ASP A 107 37.18 -25.89 -0.40
C ASP A 107 38.02 -26.41 -1.57
N VAL A 108 38.02 -25.68 -2.69
CA VAL A 108 38.87 -25.94 -3.86
C VAL A 108 39.90 -24.81 -4.00
N ARG A 109 41.17 -25.18 -4.21
CA ARG A 109 42.25 -24.22 -4.47
C ARG A 109 42.55 -24.18 -5.97
N VAL A 110 42.36 -23.02 -6.59
CA VAL A 110 42.64 -22.80 -8.02
C VAL A 110 43.88 -21.92 -8.16
N ARG A 111 44.79 -22.30 -9.06
CA ARG A 111 45.94 -21.50 -9.45
C ARG A 111 45.79 -21.12 -10.92
N ILE A 112 45.72 -19.82 -11.20
CA ILE A 112 45.74 -19.32 -12.58
C ILE A 112 47.21 -19.22 -12.96
N GLY A 113 47.65 -19.93 -14.00
CA GLY A 113 49.07 -20.01 -14.41
C GLY A 113 49.31 -19.44 -15.80
N GLY A 114 50.42 -18.71 -15.97
CA GLY A 114 50.93 -18.22 -17.25
C GLY A 114 52.46 -18.15 -17.19
N ASN A 115 53.14 -19.11 -17.83
CA ASN A 115 54.56 -19.01 -18.12
C ASN A 115 54.78 -17.86 -19.13
N ASP A 116 55.15 -16.67 -18.65
CA ASP A 116 55.96 -15.68 -19.39
C ASP A 116 56.42 -14.56 -18.44
N ASP A 117 57.58 -14.78 -17.81
CA ASP A 117 58.25 -13.84 -16.88
C ASP A 117 58.72 -12.51 -17.53
N ALA A 118 58.50 -12.32 -18.83
CA ALA A 118 59.08 -11.20 -19.58
C ALA A 118 58.18 -9.95 -19.69
N ILE A 119 56.86 -10.07 -19.51
CA ILE A 119 55.92 -8.96 -19.78
C ILE A 119 55.65 -8.11 -18.53
N HIS A 120 55.88 -8.65 -17.33
CA HIS A 120 55.61 -7.95 -16.07
C HIS A 120 56.80 -7.15 -15.51
N GLY A 121 58.03 -7.44 -15.96
CA GLY A 121 59.24 -6.78 -15.45
C GLY A 121 59.23 -5.26 -15.57
N ASP A 122 58.66 -4.71 -16.64
CA ASP A 122 58.71 -3.27 -16.93
C ASP A 122 57.62 -2.46 -16.20
N ALA A 123 56.42 -3.03 -16.03
CA ALA A 123 55.35 -2.42 -15.25
C ALA A 123 55.64 -2.50 -13.73
N GLU A 124 56.19 -3.63 -13.26
CA GLU A 124 56.66 -3.76 -11.88
C GLU A 124 57.88 -2.87 -11.60
N MET A 125 58.80 -2.69 -12.57
CA MET A 125 59.90 -1.72 -12.45
C MET A 125 59.40 -0.28 -12.37
N LEU A 126 58.36 0.11 -13.12
CA LEU A 126 57.77 1.44 -13.04
C LEU A 126 57.04 1.67 -11.70
N CYS A 127 56.34 0.67 -11.18
CA CYS A 127 55.74 0.70 -9.84
C CYS A 127 56.81 0.71 -8.72
N ARG A 128 57.93 0.00 -8.89
CA ARG A 128 59.05 -0.04 -7.92
C ARG A 128 59.95 1.20 -7.97
N ALA A 129 59.98 1.93 -9.09
CA ALA A 129 60.81 3.13 -9.27
C ALA A 129 60.26 4.39 -8.58
N LYS A 130 59.02 4.37 -8.05
CA LYS A 130 58.50 5.40 -7.14
C LYS A 130 58.12 4.76 -5.81
N SER A 131 58.59 5.36 -4.72
CA SER A 131 58.69 4.80 -3.38
C SER A 131 57.38 4.52 -2.64
N ASP A 132 56.20 4.64 -3.26
CA ASP A 132 54.94 4.21 -2.64
C ASP A 132 53.79 4.17 -3.68
N PRO A 133 53.52 3.02 -4.32
CA PRO A 133 52.38 2.85 -5.24
C PRO A 133 51.03 3.14 -4.58
N SER A 134 50.95 3.14 -3.25
CA SER A 134 49.70 3.34 -2.51
C SER A 134 49.12 4.75 -2.62
N ASN A 135 49.92 5.73 -3.07
CA ASN A 135 49.53 7.14 -3.11
C ASN A 135 49.36 7.71 -4.54
N GLY A 136 49.55 6.87 -5.56
CA GLY A 136 49.40 7.29 -6.95
C GLY A 136 47.94 7.46 -7.36
N ILE A 137 47.62 8.57 -8.01
CA ILE A 137 46.31 8.87 -8.62
C ILE A 137 46.38 8.76 -10.15
N GLY A 138 45.22 8.72 -10.78
CA GLY A 138 45.10 8.64 -12.24
C GLY A 138 44.98 7.23 -12.80
N LEU A 139 44.76 7.12 -14.10
CA LEU A 139 44.57 5.83 -14.79
C LEU A 139 45.77 4.87 -14.58
N LEU A 140 46.98 5.43 -14.56
CA LEU A 140 48.23 4.67 -14.41
C LEU A 140 48.65 4.52 -12.95
N GLY A 141 48.04 5.25 -12.01
CA GLY A 141 48.47 5.28 -10.60
C GLY A 141 49.92 5.74 -10.39
N ILE A 142 50.48 6.56 -11.29
CA ILE A 142 51.88 7.03 -11.22
C ILE A 142 52.04 8.51 -10.86
N HIS A 143 50.94 9.25 -10.78
CA HIS A 143 50.92 10.70 -10.52
C HIS A 143 50.46 10.98 -9.09
N THR A 144 50.77 12.17 -8.60
CA THR A 144 50.25 12.72 -7.35
C THR A 144 49.46 13.98 -7.63
N GLU A 145 48.67 14.50 -6.69
CA GLU A 145 47.97 15.79 -6.89
C GLU A 145 48.90 16.93 -7.31
N SER A 146 50.17 16.91 -6.86
CA SER A 146 51.17 17.93 -7.19
C SER A 146 51.63 17.92 -8.66
N ASP A 147 51.39 16.83 -9.38
CA ASP A 147 51.68 16.68 -10.81
C ASP A 147 50.63 17.35 -11.70
N TYR A 148 49.54 17.84 -11.11
CA TYR A 148 48.48 18.55 -11.80
C TYR A 148 48.54 20.06 -11.53
N GLU A 149 48.04 20.85 -12.47
CA GLU A 149 47.84 22.30 -12.33
C GLU A 149 46.39 22.66 -12.62
N SER A 150 45.84 23.59 -11.82
CA SER A 150 44.46 24.05 -12.00
C SER A 150 44.26 24.69 -13.37
N ASP A 151 43.16 24.37 -14.02
CA ASP A 151 42.73 24.97 -15.27
C ASP A 151 41.25 25.36 -15.18
N ASP A 152 41.02 26.66 -15.02
CA ASP A 152 39.68 27.23 -14.84
C ASP A 152 38.85 27.20 -16.12
N SER A 153 39.45 26.88 -17.28
CA SER A 153 38.72 26.69 -18.54
C SER A 153 38.04 25.32 -18.65
N ILE A 154 38.32 24.39 -17.74
CA ILE A 154 37.74 23.06 -17.75
C ILE A 154 36.32 23.13 -17.16
N SER A 155 35.34 22.77 -17.97
CA SER A 155 33.99 22.40 -17.54
C SER A 155 33.88 20.88 -17.32
N PHE A 156 32.82 20.44 -16.65
CA PHE A 156 32.47 19.02 -16.58
C PHE A 156 31.13 18.74 -17.28
N CYS A 157 31.10 17.67 -18.08
CA CYS A 157 29.89 17.05 -18.61
C CYS A 157 30.14 15.55 -18.70
N SER A 158 29.15 14.73 -18.33
CA SER A 158 29.29 13.26 -18.38
C SER A 158 29.43 12.71 -19.80
N TYR A 159 29.12 13.50 -20.82
CA TYR A 159 29.32 13.15 -22.24
C TYR A 159 30.61 13.70 -22.85
N ASP A 160 31.39 14.50 -22.10
CA ASP A 160 32.67 14.98 -22.62
C ASP A 160 33.59 13.77 -22.88
N PRO A 161 34.32 13.72 -24.01
CA PRO A 161 35.15 12.57 -24.36
C PRO A 161 36.14 12.21 -23.24
N GLY A 162 36.12 10.95 -22.80
CA GLY A 162 36.96 10.46 -21.71
C GLY A 162 36.39 10.67 -20.30
N CYS A 163 35.22 11.29 -20.16
CA CYS A 163 34.48 11.31 -18.90
C CYS A 163 33.65 10.03 -18.74
N GLY A 164 33.67 9.48 -17.53
CA GLY A 164 32.78 8.41 -17.10
C GLY A 164 31.70 8.91 -16.16
N LEU A 165 30.83 8.00 -15.73
CA LEU A 165 29.89 8.26 -14.64
C LEU A 165 30.65 8.36 -13.31
N VAL A 166 30.27 9.30 -12.45
CA VAL A 166 30.85 9.42 -11.10
C VAL A 166 30.03 8.56 -10.13
N ASP A 167 30.62 7.47 -9.63
CA ASP A 167 30.00 6.60 -8.61
C ASP A 167 29.90 7.38 -7.29
N LEU A 168 28.67 7.73 -6.89
CA LEU A 168 28.39 8.35 -5.59
C LEU A 168 28.47 7.34 -4.44
N GLY A 169 28.43 6.05 -4.77
CA GLY A 169 28.44 4.94 -3.84
C GLY A 169 27.13 4.15 -3.83
N ARG A 170 27.00 3.34 -2.78
CA ARG A 170 25.85 2.45 -2.58
C ARG A 170 24.66 3.24 -2.05
N TYR A 171 23.57 3.23 -2.81
CA TYR A 171 22.27 3.73 -2.37
C TYR A 171 21.54 2.70 -1.49
N GLY A 172 21.50 1.43 -1.90
CA GLY A 172 20.97 0.36 -1.05
C GLY A 172 21.04 -1.03 -1.70
N PRO A 173 20.71 -2.11 -0.97
CA PRO A 173 20.40 -2.12 0.45
C PRO A 173 21.62 -1.71 1.29
N LEU A 174 21.41 -0.90 2.33
CA LEU A 174 22.46 -0.50 3.26
C LEU A 174 22.63 -1.54 4.37
N ARG A 175 21.57 -2.29 4.64
CA ARG A 175 21.51 -3.40 5.60
C ARG A 175 20.79 -4.57 4.94
N LYS A 176 21.14 -5.80 5.36
CA LYS A 176 20.44 -7.01 4.87
C LYS A 176 18.92 -6.98 5.11
N LEU A 177 18.49 -6.25 6.15
CA LEU A 177 17.10 -6.09 6.58
C LEU A 177 16.30 -5.10 5.72
N ASP A 178 16.97 -4.29 4.89
CA ASP A 178 16.30 -3.35 3.98
C ASP A 178 15.63 -4.09 2.81
N ARG A 179 15.96 -5.37 2.58
CA ARG A 179 15.34 -6.20 1.54
C ARG A 179 14.01 -6.73 2.06
N LYS A 180 12.92 -6.36 1.38
CA LYS A 180 11.56 -6.81 1.66
C LYS A 180 10.96 -7.46 0.41
N THR A 181 10.02 -8.38 0.56
CA THR A 181 9.11 -8.71 -0.55
C THR A 181 8.11 -7.57 -0.74
N GLU A 182 7.50 -7.46 -1.91
CA GLU A 182 6.45 -6.45 -2.15
C GLU A 182 5.32 -6.51 -1.12
N THR A 183 4.87 -7.72 -0.74
CA THR A 183 3.86 -7.89 0.33
C THR A 183 4.36 -7.39 1.69
N GLU A 184 5.61 -7.68 2.06
CA GLU A 184 6.20 -7.20 3.31
C GLU A 184 6.34 -5.68 3.32
N PHE A 185 6.77 -5.10 2.20
CA PHE A 185 6.87 -3.66 2.04
C PHE A 185 5.50 -2.99 2.13
N ASN A 186 4.52 -3.38 1.31
CA ASN A 186 3.18 -2.78 1.32
C ASN A 186 2.54 -2.85 2.70
N ALA A 187 2.72 -3.98 3.40
CA ALA A 187 2.15 -4.16 4.74
C ALA A 187 2.85 -3.30 5.80
N LYS A 188 4.18 -3.09 5.68
CA LYS A 188 4.92 -2.15 6.53
C LYS A 188 4.58 -0.70 6.20
N ASP A 189 4.50 -0.35 4.92
CA ASP A 189 4.15 0.98 4.46
C ASP A 189 2.80 1.37 5.03
N PHE A 190 1.77 0.55 4.81
CA PHE A 190 0.44 0.72 5.43
C PHE A 190 0.50 0.88 6.95
N VAL A 191 1.31 0.10 7.67
CA VAL A 191 1.41 0.23 9.14
C VAL A 191 1.93 1.60 9.54
N PHE A 192 2.90 2.16 8.80
CA PHE A 192 3.48 3.45 9.11
C PHE A 192 2.89 4.62 8.29
N ASP A 193 1.80 4.36 7.55
CA ASP A 193 1.20 5.24 6.52
C ASP A 193 0.37 6.40 7.07
N HIS A 194 0.94 7.17 7.98
CA HIS A 194 0.34 8.42 8.43
C HIS A 194 0.93 9.64 7.72
N GLU A 195 2.18 9.53 7.29
CA GLU A 195 2.94 10.56 6.59
C GLU A 195 3.78 9.91 5.50
N PRO A 196 4.03 10.60 4.38
CA PRO A 196 4.78 10.06 3.25
C PRO A 196 6.27 9.96 3.60
N ALA A 197 6.63 8.88 4.28
CA ALA A 197 8.01 8.57 4.65
C ALA A 197 8.49 7.27 4.02
N ALA A 198 7.83 6.80 2.95
CA ALA A 198 8.30 5.66 2.19
C ALA A 198 9.61 6.04 1.47
N TRP A 199 10.67 5.29 1.78
CA TRP A 199 11.97 5.38 1.13
C TRP A 199 12.29 4.02 0.54
N ASN A 200 11.72 3.78 -0.64
CA ASN A 200 11.77 2.50 -1.29
C ASN A 200 12.06 2.62 -2.79
N PHE A 201 12.62 1.56 -3.34
CA PHE A 201 12.83 1.40 -4.77
C PHE A 201 12.79 -0.07 -5.16
N GLY A 202 12.32 -0.34 -6.38
CA GLY A 202 12.29 -1.67 -6.95
C GLY A 202 13.68 -2.10 -7.43
N VAL A 203 13.94 -3.41 -7.39
CA VAL A 203 15.07 -4.05 -8.08
C VAL A 203 14.54 -5.18 -8.94
N GLU A 204 15.23 -5.54 -10.03
CA GLU A 204 14.74 -6.56 -10.98
C GLU A 204 14.67 -7.96 -10.34
N GLU A 205 15.51 -8.20 -9.35
CA GLU A 205 15.73 -9.52 -8.77
C GLU A 205 14.63 -9.89 -7.77
N ALA A 206 14.30 -11.19 -7.71
CA ALA A 206 13.31 -11.70 -6.78
C ALA A 206 13.91 -12.05 -5.39
N LEU A 207 13.21 -11.68 -4.32
CA LEU A 207 13.45 -12.14 -2.96
C LEU A 207 12.50 -13.32 -2.66
N ARG A 208 13.08 -14.52 -2.50
CA ARG A 208 12.31 -15.77 -2.24
C ARG A 208 11.26 -16.06 -3.32
N GLY A 209 11.55 -15.74 -4.58
CA GLY A 209 10.63 -15.94 -5.70
C GLY A 209 9.56 -14.85 -5.85
N HIS A 210 9.60 -13.81 -5.03
CA HIS A 210 8.69 -12.66 -5.10
C HIS A 210 9.45 -11.38 -5.49
N LYS A 211 8.75 -10.40 -6.07
CA LYS A 211 9.31 -9.07 -6.36
C LYS A 211 9.92 -8.48 -5.09
N GLN A 212 11.17 -8.03 -5.20
CA GLN A 212 11.92 -7.44 -4.11
C GLN A 212 11.76 -5.91 -4.13
N ILE A 213 11.61 -5.33 -2.94
CA ILE A 213 11.66 -3.89 -2.71
C ILE A 213 12.77 -3.63 -1.69
N ILE A 214 13.63 -2.66 -2.00
CA ILE A 214 14.60 -2.15 -1.03
C ILE A 214 13.93 -1.02 -0.26
N ASP A 215 13.82 -1.17 1.05
CA ASP A 215 13.21 -0.21 1.97
C ASP A 215 14.22 0.16 3.05
N VAL A 216 14.72 1.41 2.97
CA VAL A 216 15.73 1.94 3.90
C VAL A 216 15.10 2.64 5.11
N THR A 217 13.86 2.28 5.46
CA THR A 217 13.22 2.72 6.70
C THR A 217 13.42 1.73 7.85
N ASP A 218 13.43 2.25 9.07
CA ASP A 218 13.56 1.49 10.30
C ASP A 218 12.23 0.85 10.70
N ASP A 219 12.25 -0.46 10.99
CA ASP A 219 11.06 -1.25 11.33
C ASP A 219 10.39 -0.80 12.66
N ARG A 220 11.04 0.03 13.50
CA ARG A 220 10.47 0.57 14.75
C ARG A 220 9.81 1.93 14.56
N THR A 221 10.30 2.75 13.64
CA THR A 221 9.86 4.15 13.50
C THR A 221 9.12 4.43 12.20
N GLY A 222 9.32 3.61 11.15
CA GLY A 222 8.91 3.93 9.77
C GLY A 222 9.72 5.06 9.14
N GLU A 223 10.73 5.57 9.85
CA GLU A 223 11.63 6.63 9.39
C GLU A 223 12.88 6.04 8.78
N PRO A 224 13.60 6.76 7.92
CA PRO A 224 14.89 6.29 7.48
C PRO A 224 15.84 5.98 8.64
N HIS A 225 16.52 4.83 8.55
CA HIS A 225 17.44 4.41 9.61
C HIS A 225 18.71 5.28 9.64
N GLN A 226 19.45 5.23 10.75
CA GLN A 226 20.63 6.07 10.96
C GLN A 226 21.68 5.93 9.84
N CYS A 227 21.98 4.70 9.40
CA CYS A 227 22.95 4.50 8.31
C CYS A 227 22.49 5.15 6.99
N ALA A 228 21.18 5.16 6.70
CA ALA A 228 20.63 5.82 5.53
C ALA A 228 20.73 7.34 5.68
N ARG A 229 20.40 7.90 6.84
CA ARG A 229 20.50 9.36 7.12
C ARG A 229 21.93 9.90 7.04
N GLN A 230 22.92 9.04 7.27
CA GLN A 230 24.34 9.38 7.11
C GLN A 230 24.81 9.28 5.65
N SER A 231 23.99 8.72 4.77
CA SER A 231 24.31 8.52 3.36
C SER A 231 23.81 9.69 2.53
N VAL A 232 24.69 10.27 1.71
CA VAL A 232 24.37 11.33 0.75
C VAL A 232 23.22 10.95 -0.19
N HIS A 233 23.12 9.67 -0.52
CA HIS A 233 22.14 9.11 -1.46
C HIS A 233 20.69 9.29 -1.00
N MET A 234 20.44 9.40 0.30
CA MET A 234 19.10 9.70 0.83
C MET A 234 18.58 11.06 0.38
N TYR A 235 19.49 12.00 0.16
CA TYR A 235 19.15 13.38 -0.15
C TYR A 235 19.14 13.65 -1.67
N VAL A 236 19.24 12.61 -2.50
CA VAL A 236 18.99 12.72 -3.94
C VAL A 236 17.48 12.74 -4.14
N ASN A 237 16.97 13.87 -4.61
CA ASN A 237 15.54 14.07 -4.78
C ASN A 237 15.03 13.44 -6.07
N GLU A 238 13.72 13.26 -6.13
CA GLU A 238 13.03 12.68 -7.28
C GLU A 238 12.61 13.78 -8.26
N VAL A 239 12.80 13.56 -9.57
CA VAL A 239 12.34 14.52 -10.60
C VAL A 239 10.81 14.57 -10.74
N GLY A 240 10.12 13.48 -10.40
CA GLY A 240 8.66 13.38 -10.53
C GLY A 240 8.18 13.53 -11.97
N HIS A 241 7.07 14.24 -12.18
CA HIS A 241 6.57 14.58 -13.52
C HIS A 241 6.79 16.05 -13.91
N ASP A 242 7.59 16.81 -13.14
CA ASP A 242 7.94 18.17 -13.52
C ASP A 242 8.96 18.15 -14.68
N ARG A 243 8.49 18.51 -15.88
CA ARG A 243 9.31 18.56 -17.10
C ARG A 243 10.49 19.53 -17.02
N LYS A 244 10.50 20.45 -16.04
CA LYS A 244 11.62 21.37 -15.81
C LYS A 244 12.78 20.70 -15.07
N LEU A 245 12.51 19.63 -14.31
CA LEU A 245 13.52 18.88 -13.59
C LEU A 245 14.12 17.83 -14.53
N LYS A 246 15.44 17.79 -14.59
CA LYS A 246 16.18 16.79 -15.39
C LYS A 246 16.88 15.83 -14.45
N GLN A 247 16.75 14.54 -14.75
CA GLN A 247 17.48 13.50 -14.04
C GLN A 247 18.97 13.71 -14.29
N ASN A 248 19.77 13.72 -13.22
CA ASN A 248 21.23 13.78 -13.32
C ASN A 248 21.93 12.80 -12.38
N VAL A 249 21.17 11.86 -11.83
CA VAL A 249 21.64 10.69 -11.10
C VAL A 249 20.97 9.45 -11.67
N LEU A 250 21.78 8.50 -12.11
CA LEU A 250 21.34 7.18 -12.56
C LEU A 250 21.48 6.18 -11.41
N SER A 251 20.41 5.44 -11.13
CA SER A 251 20.48 4.24 -10.30
C SER A 251 20.90 3.05 -11.17
N ARG A 252 22.00 2.38 -10.83
CA ARG A 252 22.41 1.15 -11.51
C ARG A 252 22.70 0.06 -10.52
N GLU A 253 22.27 -1.15 -10.84
CA GLU A 253 22.67 -2.33 -10.11
C GLU A 253 24.16 -2.61 -10.32
N LYS A 254 24.83 -2.94 -9.22
CA LYS A 254 26.23 -3.38 -9.14
C LYS A 254 26.25 -4.74 -8.44
N GLU A 255 27.44 -5.30 -8.28
CA GLU A 255 27.70 -6.57 -7.60
C GLU A 255 26.86 -6.78 -6.33
N ASP A 256 26.39 -8.02 -6.14
CA ASP A 256 25.65 -8.46 -4.96
C ASP A 256 24.35 -7.70 -4.66
N ARG A 257 23.57 -7.38 -5.70
CA ARG A 257 22.22 -6.81 -5.55
C ARG A 257 22.22 -5.43 -4.92
N THR A 258 23.29 -4.68 -5.18
CA THR A 258 23.47 -3.35 -4.61
C THR A 258 23.24 -2.31 -5.68
N VAL A 259 22.29 -1.41 -5.43
CA VAL A 259 22.04 -0.25 -6.28
C VAL A 259 23.01 0.84 -5.88
N HIS A 260 23.76 1.31 -6.86
CA HIS A 260 24.67 2.43 -6.78
C HIS A 260 24.09 3.64 -7.52
N TYR A 261 24.42 4.84 -7.05
CA TYR A 261 24.10 6.06 -7.76
C TYR A 261 25.30 6.55 -8.54
N TYR A 262 25.01 7.03 -9.75
CA TYR A 262 25.99 7.50 -10.70
C TYR A 262 25.59 8.89 -11.15
N VAL A 263 26.44 9.89 -10.92
CA VAL A 263 26.23 11.24 -11.46
C VAL A 263 26.30 11.18 -12.98
N HIS A 264 25.29 11.77 -13.61
CA HIS A 264 25.12 11.91 -15.04
C HIS A 264 24.69 13.33 -15.37
N VAL A 265 25.66 14.20 -15.68
CA VAL A 265 25.41 15.62 -15.92
C VAL A 265 25.47 15.89 -17.43
N ASP A 266 24.30 16.12 -18.02
CA ASP A 266 24.14 16.32 -19.47
C ASP A 266 24.60 17.71 -19.94
N GLU A 267 24.46 18.70 -19.07
CA GLU A 267 24.80 20.09 -19.36
C GLU A 267 26.13 20.46 -18.71
N LYS A 268 26.98 21.19 -19.42
CA LYS A 268 28.28 21.62 -18.89
C LYS A 268 28.11 22.41 -17.60
N ILE A 269 28.79 21.97 -16.54
CA ILE A 269 28.90 22.71 -15.30
C ILE A 269 30.25 23.42 -15.24
N GLU A 270 30.21 24.72 -14.97
CA GLU A 270 31.39 25.58 -14.83
C GLU A 270 31.93 25.56 -13.40
N LYS A 271 33.18 25.98 -13.22
CA LYS A 271 33.81 26.09 -11.89
C LYS A 271 32.97 27.00 -10.98
N GLY A 272 32.63 26.49 -9.80
CA GLY A 272 31.79 27.15 -8.80
C GLY A 272 30.29 26.88 -8.96
N GLN A 273 29.86 26.34 -10.10
CA GLN A 273 28.45 26.00 -10.31
C GLN A 273 28.06 24.79 -9.47
N SER A 274 26.81 24.82 -9.00
CA SER A 274 26.21 23.72 -8.23
C SER A 274 24.93 23.26 -8.90
N VAL A 275 24.73 21.94 -8.96
CA VAL A 275 23.50 21.32 -9.45
C VAL A 275 22.89 20.45 -8.35
N GLU A 276 21.57 20.47 -8.22
CA GLU A 276 20.86 19.53 -7.33
C GLU A 276 20.91 18.14 -7.96
N LEU A 277 21.20 17.13 -7.15
CA LEU A 277 21.25 15.73 -7.57
C LEU A 277 19.84 15.15 -7.56
N LEU A 278 19.38 14.72 -8.74
CA LEU A 278 18.02 14.27 -8.99
C LEU A 278 18.01 12.90 -9.69
N ALA A 279 17.23 11.97 -9.14
CA ALA A 279 16.99 10.64 -9.68
C ALA A 279 15.54 10.52 -10.21
N HIS A 280 15.30 9.45 -10.98
CA HIS A 280 13.96 9.06 -11.41
C HIS A 280 13.68 7.63 -10.94
N TYR A 281 12.84 7.48 -9.91
CA TYR A 281 12.49 6.21 -9.26
C TYR A 281 11.46 5.36 -10.02
N GLY A 282 10.98 5.84 -11.17
CA GLY A 282 10.09 5.06 -12.04
C GLY A 282 8.63 5.03 -11.58
N GLU A 283 7.79 4.29 -12.29
CA GLU A 283 6.34 4.20 -12.02
C GLU A 283 6.02 3.53 -10.67
N ALA A 284 6.89 2.64 -10.18
CA ALA A 284 6.69 1.99 -8.88
C ALA A 284 6.68 2.98 -7.70
N TYR A 285 7.27 4.16 -7.86
CA TYR A 285 7.28 5.21 -6.84
C TYR A 285 6.05 6.13 -6.91
N GLU A 286 5.19 5.97 -7.93
CA GLU A 286 4.05 6.85 -8.17
C GLU A 286 3.10 6.97 -6.97
N PRO A 287 2.70 5.88 -6.28
CA PRO A 287 1.87 5.99 -5.08
C PRO A 287 2.51 6.87 -4.00
N THR A 288 3.84 6.87 -3.89
CA THR A 288 4.55 7.74 -2.94
C THR A 288 4.53 9.20 -3.41
N ARG A 289 4.63 9.47 -4.72
CA ARG A 289 4.52 10.83 -5.29
C ARG A 289 3.13 11.42 -5.05
N VAL A 290 2.07 10.63 -5.28
CA VAL A 290 0.68 11.06 -5.07
C VAL A 290 0.46 11.57 -3.65
N ARG A 291 1.04 10.86 -2.68
CA ARG A 291 0.95 11.20 -1.26
C ARG A 291 1.76 12.43 -0.85
N LYS A 292 2.84 12.70 -1.57
CA LYS A 292 3.66 13.91 -1.41
C LYS A 292 3.13 15.10 -2.22
N ASP A 293 1.96 14.95 -2.87
CA ASP A 293 1.27 16.00 -3.62
C ASP A 293 1.98 16.43 -4.92
N TYR A 294 2.78 15.55 -5.52
CA TYR A 294 3.44 15.81 -6.82
C TYR A 294 3.43 14.60 -7.79
N GLY A 295 2.58 13.62 -7.53
CA GLY A 295 2.28 12.54 -8.47
C GLY A 295 1.47 13.03 -9.67
N ASN A 296 1.45 12.19 -10.71
CA ASN A 296 0.64 12.34 -11.91
C ASN A 296 -0.84 12.56 -11.56
N GLU A 297 -1.37 11.82 -10.58
CA GLU A 297 -2.75 12.01 -10.12
C GLU A 297 -3.00 13.38 -9.50
N ASN A 298 -2.02 13.95 -8.79
CA ASN A 298 -2.17 15.29 -8.23
C ASN A 298 -2.23 16.34 -9.32
N MET A 299 -1.36 16.23 -10.32
CA MET A 299 -1.28 17.19 -11.41
C MET A 299 -2.46 17.11 -12.38
N ASN A 300 -2.96 15.90 -12.67
CA ASN A 300 -3.91 15.69 -13.76
C ASN A 300 -5.33 15.31 -13.30
N HIS A 301 -5.50 14.77 -12.08
CA HIS A 301 -6.78 14.22 -11.62
C HIS A 301 -7.35 14.93 -10.37
N GLY A 302 -6.61 15.88 -9.79
CA GLY A 302 -7.07 16.69 -8.66
C GLY A 302 -7.05 15.95 -7.32
N THR A 303 -6.53 14.72 -7.26
CA THR A 303 -6.21 14.02 -6.01
C THR A 303 -5.19 14.85 -5.22
N GLN A 304 -5.34 15.02 -3.92
CA GLN A 304 -4.36 15.74 -3.11
C GLN A 304 -3.47 14.78 -2.30
N GLY A 305 -2.32 15.26 -1.81
CA GLY A 305 -1.44 14.50 -0.94
C GLY A 305 -1.96 14.28 0.48
N ASP A 306 -1.13 13.72 1.37
CA ASP A 306 -1.52 13.31 2.74
C ASP A 306 -1.90 14.47 3.67
N ASN A 307 -1.57 15.70 3.25
CA ASN A 307 -1.97 16.92 3.93
C ASN A 307 -3.47 17.22 3.74
N ASP A 308 -4.09 16.69 2.68
CA ASP A 308 -5.54 16.73 2.49
C ASP A 308 -6.21 15.54 3.20
N PRO A 309 -7.03 15.79 4.23
CA PRO A 309 -7.67 14.72 4.98
C PRO A 309 -8.55 13.83 4.12
N ASP A 310 -9.23 14.37 3.10
CA ASP A 310 -10.21 13.62 2.32
C ASP A 310 -9.52 12.62 1.39
N SER A 311 -8.50 13.08 0.65
CA SER A 311 -7.66 12.21 -0.20
C SER A 311 -6.91 11.16 0.62
N ARG A 312 -6.38 11.53 1.79
CA ARG A 312 -5.74 10.57 2.71
C ARG A 312 -6.72 9.51 3.19
N ILE A 313 -7.91 9.90 3.64
CA ILE A 313 -8.91 8.97 4.14
C ILE A 313 -9.34 8.02 3.03
N ASP A 314 -9.69 8.52 1.83
CA ASP A 314 -10.08 7.69 0.69
C ASP A 314 -9.04 6.61 0.37
N ARG A 315 -7.77 7.02 0.28
CA ARG A 315 -6.67 6.08 0.08
C ARG A 315 -6.58 5.05 1.21
N ASN A 316 -6.61 5.48 2.47
CA ASN A 316 -6.51 4.56 3.61
C ASN A 316 -7.68 3.56 3.66
N LEU A 317 -8.87 3.93 3.19
CA LEU A 317 -9.99 2.99 3.03
C LEU A 317 -9.71 1.95 1.95
N LYS A 318 -9.20 2.36 0.78
CA LYS A 318 -8.80 1.45 -0.30
C LYS A 318 -7.70 0.50 0.14
N GLU A 319 -6.68 0.99 0.84
CA GLU A 319 -5.59 0.18 1.38
C GLU A 319 -6.08 -0.83 2.43
N ARG A 320 -7.00 -0.43 3.32
CA ARG A 320 -7.61 -1.37 4.27
C ARG A 320 -8.42 -2.45 3.56
N ALA A 321 -9.19 -2.11 2.54
CA ALA A 321 -9.93 -3.07 1.73
C ALA A 321 -8.95 -4.04 1.03
N HIS A 322 -7.85 -3.53 0.48
CA HIS A 322 -6.80 -4.33 -0.14
C HIS A 322 -6.16 -5.32 0.85
N HIS A 323 -5.78 -4.86 2.06
CA HIS A 323 -5.21 -5.73 3.09
C HIS A 323 -6.23 -6.74 3.66
N GLU A 324 -7.51 -6.36 3.82
CA GLU A 324 -8.58 -7.29 4.19
C GLU A 324 -8.73 -8.38 3.12
N GLY A 325 -8.64 -8.02 1.83
CA GLY A 325 -8.61 -8.94 0.71
C GLY A 325 -7.44 -9.92 0.77
N ILE A 326 -6.20 -9.41 0.88
CA ILE A 326 -4.97 -10.23 0.95
C ILE A 326 -5.07 -11.23 2.12
N ILE A 327 -5.37 -10.75 3.33
CA ILE A 327 -5.45 -11.62 4.52
C ILE A 327 -6.63 -12.58 4.39
N GLY A 328 -7.76 -12.12 3.84
CA GLY A 328 -8.95 -12.92 3.61
C GLY A 328 -8.74 -14.08 2.63
N SER A 329 -7.89 -13.92 1.62
CA SER A 329 -7.57 -14.95 0.63
C SER A 329 -6.36 -15.82 0.99
N ALA A 330 -5.45 -15.33 1.84
CA ALA A 330 -4.19 -16.00 2.15
C ALA A 330 -4.37 -17.45 2.63
N SER A 331 -3.47 -18.32 2.15
CA SER A 331 -3.26 -19.69 2.62
C SER A 331 -2.64 -19.72 4.01
N LEU A 332 -2.63 -20.89 4.67
CA LEU A 332 -2.05 -21.01 6.00
C LEU A 332 -0.55 -20.66 6.01
N ASP A 333 0.20 -21.07 4.98
CA ASP A 333 1.64 -20.85 4.91
C ASP A 333 1.96 -19.37 4.67
N GLU A 334 1.20 -18.68 3.82
CA GLU A 334 1.31 -17.23 3.63
C GLU A 334 0.98 -16.49 4.93
N LEU A 335 -0.07 -16.90 5.66
CA LEU A 335 -0.41 -16.31 6.95
C LEU A 335 0.70 -16.49 7.98
N VAL A 336 1.36 -17.66 8.03
CA VAL A 336 2.51 -17.88 8.92
C VAL A 336 3.64 -16.92 8.58
N GLN A 337 3.97 -16.76 7.30
CA GLN A 337 5.02 -15.83 6.86
C GLN A 337 4.69 -14.38 7.19
N MET A 338 3.46 -13.94 6.90
CA MET A 338 3.00 -12.59 7.23
C MET A 338 3.03 -12.34 8.75
N ILE A 339 2.56 -13.30 9.56
CA ILE A 339 2.52 -13.14 11.02
C ILE A 339 3.93 -13.16 11.62
N ASP A 340 4.85 -13.97 11.09
CA ASP A 340 6.26 -13.95 11.49
C ASP A 340 6.91 -12.60 11.15
N PHE A 341 6.59 -12.01 9.99
CA PHE A 341 7.00 -10.65 9.63
C PHE A 341 6.43 -9.59 10.58
N PHE A 342 5.11 -9.59 10.80
CA PHE A 342 4.45 -8.66 11.71
C PHE A 342 4.92 -8.79 13.15
N THR A 343 5.31 -9.98 13.59
CA THR A 343 5.90 -10.16 14.92
C THR A 343 7.23 -9.43 15.06
N LYS A 344 8.07 -9.45 14.03
CA LYS A 344 9.33 -8.70 14.00
C LYS A 344 9.08 -7.19 13.94
N LEU A 345 8.06 -6.76 13.20
CA LEU A 345 7.65 -5.36 13.07
C LEU A 345 7.03 -4.82 14.37
N SER A 346 6.16 -5.60 15.01
CA SER A 346 5.35 -5.16 16.15
C SER A 346 6.14 -5.05 17.44
N GLN A 347 7.10 -5.95 17.68
CA GLN A 347 7.82 -6.00 18.95
C GLN A 347 8.57 -4.68 19.25
N PRO A 348 9.34 -4.09 18.31
CA PRO A 348 9.97 -2.79 18.53
C PRO A 348 8.96 -1.67 18.79
N VAL A 349 7.87 -1.60 18.02
CA VAL A 349 6.83 -0.57 18.17
C VAL A 349 6.12 -0.66 19.53
N VAL A 350 5.68 -1.86 19.91
CA VAL A 350 5.00 -2.11 21.20
C VAL A 350 5.94 -1.85 22.36
N SER A 351 7.17 -2.36 22.30
CA SER A 351 8.15 -2.17 23.39
C SER A 351 8.48 -0.69 23.61
N TRP A 352 8.68 0.07 22.53
CA TRP A 352 9.02 1.49 22.60
C TRP A 352 7.87 2.35 23.12
N THR A 353 6.67 2.15 22.59
CA THR A 353 5.48 2.90 23.02
C THR A 353 5.09 2.58 24.47
N SER A 354 5.15 1.31 24.88
CA SER A 354 4.88 0.93 26.28
C SER A 354 5.95 1.47 27.23
N TRP A 355 7.23 1.34 26.90
CA TRP A 355 8.32 1.92 27.70
C TRP A 355 8.12 3.42 27.93
N TYR A 356 7.72 4.16 26.90
CA TYR A 356 7.51 5.60 27.01
C TYR A 356 6.34 5.95 27.94
N ILE A 357 5.22 5.21 27.85
CA ILE A 357 4.10 5.35 28.81
C ILE A 357 4.56 5.06 30.23
N ASP A 358 5.26 3.95 30.46
CA ASP A 358 5.72 3.56 31.80
C ASP A 358 6.66 4.63 32.39
N LYS A 359 7.49 5.25 31.56
CA LYS A 359 8.34 6.37 31.97
C LYS A 359 7.54 7.61 32.35
N LEU A 360 6.49 7.94 31.61
CA LEU A 360 5.63 9.08 31.94
C LEU A 360 4.84 8.85 33.23
N LYS A 361 4.40 7.62 33.49
CA LYS A 361 3.77 7.24 34.77
C LYS A 361 4.70 7.45 35.96
N GLY A 362 5.97 7.05 35.82
CA GLY A 362 6.97 7.21 36.88
C GLY A 362 7.54 8.63 37.01
N CYS A 363 7.51 9.43 35.93
CA CYS A 363 8.10 10.75 35.88
C CYS A 363 7.46 11.61 34.77
N PRO A 364 6.59 12.57 35.10
CA PRO A 364 5.93 13.42 34.09
C PRO A 364 6.88 14.33 33.29
N SER A 365 8.11 14.55 33.75
CA SER A 365 9.11 15.43 33.13
C SER A 365 10.08 14.72 32.17
N VAL A 366 9.68 13.56 31.61
CA VAL A 366 10.50 12.82 30.63
C VAL A 366 10.86 13.72 29.45
N ASN A 367 12.16 13.71 29.11
CA ASN A 367 12.71 14.44 27.98
C ASN A 367 11.98 14.08 26.67
N THR A 368 11.38 15.08 26.03
CA THR A 368 10.62 14.94 24.78
C THR A 368 11.48 14.44 23.60
N LYS A 369 12.81 14.52 23.69
CA LYS A 369 13.73 13.98 22.67
C LYS A 369 13.59 12.47 22.44
N PHE A 370 13.07 11.73 23.41
CA PHE A 370 12.84 10.28 23.31
C PHE A 370 11.37 9.91 23.08
N SER A 371 10.52 10.90 22.80
CA SER A 371 9.10 10.66 22.56
C SER A 371 8.87 9.89 21.26
N PRO A 372 8.05 8.82 21.25
CA PRO A 372 7.61 8.18 20.03
C PRO A 372 6.87 9.19 19.13
N HIS A 373 7.12 9.15 17.83
CA HIS A 373 6.37 9.91 16.84
C HIS A 373 4.90 9.44 16.78
N PRO A 374 3.92 10.32 16.45
CA PRO A 374 2.51 9.94 16.25
C PRO A 374 2.30 8.68 15.43
N ARG A 375 3.07 8.56 14.34
CA ARG A 375 3.02 7.41 13.44
C ARG A 375 3.29 6.07 14.12
N GLN A 376 4.05 6.03 15.21
CA GLN A 376 4.32 4.78 15.95
C GLN A 376 3.12 4.34 16.80
N TRP A 377 2.34 5.31 17.31
CA TRP A 377 1.06 5.03 17.97
C TRP A 377 0.02 4.52 16.98
N ILE A 378 -0.06 5.17 15.81
CA ILE A 378 -0.90 4.76 14.69
C ILE A 378 -0.51 3.35 14.20
N ALA A 379 0.79 3.10 14.01
CA ALA A 379 1.32 1.79 13.66
C ALA A 379 0.90 0.71 14.66
N ARG A 380 1.00 0.98 15.96
CA ARG A 380 0.54 0.05 17.00
C ARG A 380 -0.95 -0.26 16.85
N ARG A 381 -1.79 0.73 16.55
CA ARG A 381 -3.23 0.53 16.31
C ARG A 381 -3.50 -0.29 15.04
N ARG A 382 -2.83 0.02 13.92
CA ARG A 382 -2.97 -0.72 12.64
C ARG A 382 -2.53 -2.18 12.77
N ILE A 383 -1.43 -2.44 13.48
CA ILE A 383 -0.98 -3.80 13.78
C ILE A 383 -2.04 -4.58 14.58
N HIS A 384 -2.68 -3.92 15.56
CA HIS A 384 -3.76 -4.54 16.31
C HIS A 384 -5.01 -4.80 15.46
N TRP A 385 -5.36 -3.88 14.55
CA TRP A 385 -6.44 -4.12 13.59
C TRP A 385 -6.13 -5.35 12.70
N MET A 386 -4.90 -5.45 12.16
CA MET A 386 -4.48 -6.62 11.38
C MET A 386 -4.49 -7.92 12.20
N GLN A 387 -4.13 -7.86 13.49
CA GLN A 387 -4.26 -8.99 14.41
C GLN A 387 -5.67 -9.58 14.39
N GLN A 388 -6.71 -8.73 14.39
CA GLN A 388 -8.10 -9.17 14.36
C GLN A 388 -8.45 -9.84 13.02
N LEU A 389 -7.97 -9.30 11.91
CA LEU A 389 -8.13 -9.92 10.58
C LEU A 389 -7.48 -11.30 10.51
N PHE A 390 -6.24 -11.42 10.98
CA PHE A 390 -5.54 -12.70 11.05
C PHE A 390 -6.32 -13.72 11.89
N ARG A 391 -6.80 -13.35 13.08
CA ARG A 391 -7.60 -14.25 13.93
C ARG A 391 -8.85 -14.74 13.21
N LYS A 392 -9.64 -13.83 12.62
CA LYS A 392 -10.85 -14.17 11.87
C LYS A 392 -10.54 -15.14 10.72
N ARG A 393 -9.46 -14.91 9.97
CA ARG A 393 -9.04 -15.80 8.89
C ARG A 393 -8.63 -17.18 9.41
N ILE A 394 -7.85 -17.24 10.48
CA ILE A 394 -7.41 -18.50 11.09
C ILE A 394 -8.62 -19.30 11.61
N GLU A 395 -9.57 -18.66 12.28
CA GLU A 395 -10.82 -19.29 12.72
C GLU A 395 -11.60 -19.89 11.54
N THR A 396 -11.63 -19.18 10.41
CA THR A 396 -12.22 -19.67 9.16
C THR A 396 -11.47 -20.90 8.62
N LEU A 397 -10.14 -20.92 8.67
CA LEU A 397 -9.35 -22.08 8.25
C LEU A 397 -9.52 -23.28 9.19
N ILE A 398 -9.60 -23.05 10.51
CA ILE A 398 -9.86 -24.11 11.50
C ILE A 398 -11.24 -24.73 11.27
N SER A 399 -12.28 -23.91 11.16
CA SER A 399 -13.65 -24.38 10.93
C SER A 399 -13.78 -25.19 9.63
N ASN A 400 -12.97 -24.86 8.62
CA ASN A 400 -12.87 -25.60 7.37
C ASN A 400 -11.94 -26.82 7.41
N GLY A 401 -11.35 -27.16 8.56
CA GLY A 401 -10.42 -28.29 8.70
C GLY A 401 -9.08 -28.12 7.98
N ARG A 402 -8.72 -26.89 7.59
CA ARG A 402 -7.51 -26.57 6.81
C ARG A 402 -6.31 -26.14 7.66
N ALA A 403 -6.46 -26.03 8.98
CA ALA A 403 -5.40 -25.61 9.89
C ALA A 403 -5.13 -26.66 10.99
N PRO A 404 -3.91 -27.24 11.06
CA PRO A 404 -3.52 -28.10 12.18
C PRO A 404 -3.51 -27.35 13.51
N ARG A 405 -4.04 -27.97 14.58
CA ARG A 405 -4.13 -27.35 15.92
C ARG A 405 -2.77 -26.85 16.46
N SER A 406 -1.68 -27.55 16.15
CA SER A 406 -0.32 -27.17 16.56
C SER A 406 0.12 -25.85 15.94
N VAL A 407 -0.11 -25.69 14.63
CA VAL A 407 0.19 -24.46 13.88
C VAL A 407 -0.67 -23.31 14.40
N THR A 408 -1.98 -23.54 14.57
CA THR A 408 -2.90 -22.54 15.16
C THR A 408 -2.43 -22.05 16.52
N ARG A 409 -1.96 -22.93 17.41
CA ARG A 409 -1.46 -22.55 18.73
C ARG A 409 -0.23 -21.64 18.63
N ARG A 410 0.73 -21.98 17.76
CA ARG A 410 1.91 -21.14 17.50
C ARG A 410 1.50 -19.77 16.97
N ILE A 411 0.60 -19.74 15.99
CA ILE A 411 0.13 -18.49 15.40
C ILE A 411 -0.60 -17.63 16.43
N ASN A 412 -1.50 -18.20 17.22
CA ASN A 412 -2.20 -17.46 18.27
C ASN A 412 -1.22 -16.87 19.30
N GLY A 413 -0.18 -17.62 19.69
CA GLY A 413 0.86 -17.11 20.58
C GLY A 413 1.70 -15.98 19.97
N ALA A 414 1.87 -15.94 18.64
CA ALA A 414 2.49 -14.81 17.95
C ALA A 414 1.54 -13.60 17.91
N LEU A 415 0.28 -13.82 17.54
CA LEU A 415 -0.75 -12.78 17.52
C LEU A 415 -0.99 -12.16 18.90
N ASP A 416 -0.88 -12.94 19.98
CA ASP A 416 -0.98 -12.44 21.37
C ASP A 416 0.09 -11.41 21.73
N LYS A 417 1.13 -11.24 20.90
CA LYS A 417 2.15 -10.19 21.05
C LYS A 417 1.75 -8.85 20.43
N PHE A 418 0.69 -8.82 19.60
CA PHE A 418 0.24 -7.61 18.87
C PHE A 418 -0.70 -6.75 19.74
N LYS A 419 -0.49 -6.73 21.06
CA LYS A 419 -1.43 -6.09 22.00
C LYS A 419 -1.42 -4.56 21.88
N CYS A 420 -2.61 -4.00 21.71
CA CYS A 420 -2.91 -2.58 21.80
C CYS A 420 -3.92 -2.35 22.92
N GLU A 421 -3.53 -2.74 24.13
CA GLU A 421 -4.27 -2.44 25.36
C GLU A 421 -3.58 -1.24 26.03
N TYR A 422 -4.36 -0.19 26.32
CA TYR A 422 -3.91 0.99 27.04
C TYR A 422 -4.77 1.12 28.28
N ASP A 423 -4.23 1.00 29.49
CA ASP A 423 -5.06 1.26 30.67
C ASP A 423 -5.58 2.72 30.70
N VAL A 424 -6.60 2.99 31.53
CA VAL A 424 -7.23 4.31 31.65
C VAL A 424 -6.18 5.41 31.90
N GLU A 425 -5.21 5.12 32.77
CA GLU A 425 -4.12 6.03 33.12
C GLU A 425 -3.24 6.36 31.91
N SER A 426 -2.93 5.36 31.06
CA SER A 426 -2.16 5.55 29.83
C SER A 426 -2.88 6.48 28.85
N ILE A 427 -4.19 6.30 28.69
CA ILE A 427 -4.99 7.18 27.81
C ILE A 427 -5.02 8.62 28.35
N GLN A 428 -5.19 8.79 29.67
CA GLN A 428 -5.14 10.11 30.31
C GLN A 428 -3.77 10.79 30.10
N ILE A 429 -2.68 10.04 30.21
CA ILE A 429 -1.34 10.55 29.90
C ILE A 429 -1.24 10.98 28.43
N LEU A 430 -1.69 10.15 27.48
CA LEU A 430 -1.63 10.45 26.06
C LEU A 430 -2.50 11.65 25.64
N GLN A 431 -3.51 12.02 26.44
CA GLN A 431 -4.31 13.24 26.25
C GLN A 431 -3.52 14.51 26.57
N HIS A 432 -2.54 14.43 27.48
CA HIS A 432 -1.76 15.59 27.94
C HIS A 432 -0.37 15.70 27.28
N VAL A 433 0.09 14.63 26.62
CA VAL A 433 1.36 14.67 25.89
C VAL A 433 1.12 15.07 24.45
N HIS A 434 1.82 16.13 24.05
CA HIS A 434 1.67 16.75 22.74
C HIS A 434 2.88 16.44 21.84
N THR A 435 2.60 16.39 20.55
CA THR A 435 3.56 16.27 19.47
C THR A 435 4.31 17.59 19.28
N HIS A 436 5.35 17.58 18.45
CA HIS A 436 6.03 18.81 18.04
C HIS A 436 5.10 19.80 17.30
N ARG A 437 3.95 19.33 16.77
CA ARG A 437 2.92 20.17 16.14
C ARG A 437 1.85 20.67 17.12
N GLY A 438 1.95 20.33 18.39
CA GLY A 438 0.98 20.73 19.41
C GLY A 438 -0.29 19.88 19.46
N GLU A 439 -0.41 18.83 18.65
CA GLU A 439 -1.52 17.87 18.74
C GLU A 439 -1.25 16.85 19.85
N SER A 440 -2.23 16.40 20.61
CA SER A 440 -2.02 15.33 21.60
C SER A 440 -1.88 13.96 20.93
N PHE A 441 -1.13 13.03 21.52
CA PHE A 441 -1.05 11.66 21.01
C PHE A 441 -2.40 10.95 20.99
N ALA A 442 -3.27 11.26 21.95
CA ALA A 442 -4.65 10.79 21.95
C ALA A 442 -5.42 11.28 20.71
N CYS A 443 -5.21 12.51 20.25
CA CYS A 443 -5.85 13.00 19.01
C CYS A 443 -5.42 12.21 17.78
N ALA A 444 -4.11 11.89 17.65
CA ALA A 444 -3.62 11.07 16.54
C ALA A 444 -4.24 9.66 16.55
N LEU A 445 -4.36 9.03 17.74
CA LEU A 445 -5.02 7.74 17.90
C LEU A 445 -6.52 7.80 17.61
N VAL A 446 -7.22 8.85 18.05
CA VAL A 446 -8.64 9.10 17.72
C VAL A 446 -8.80 9.24 16.20
N GLY A 447 -7.89 9.95 15.53
CA GLY A 447 -7.87 10.11 14.07
C GLY A 447 -7.75 8.77 13.33
N GLU A 448 -6.78 7.94 13.71
CA GLU A 448 -6.60 6.60 13.15
C GLU A 448 -7.81 5.68 13.43
N MET A 449 -8.37 5.73 14.64
CA MET A 449 -9.57 4.96 14.97
C MET A 449 -10.79 5.42 14.19
N ARG A 450 -10.93 6.72 13.93
CA ARG A 450 -11.97 7.23 13.05
C ARG A 450 -11.84 6.65 11.65
N GLU A 451 -10.63 6.57 11.10
CA GLU A 451 -10.41 5.95 9.78
C GLU A 451 -10.74 4.46 9.77
N GLU A 452 -10.35 3.72 10.81
CA GLU A 452 -10.68 2.30 10.96
C GLU A 452 -12.20 2.07 11.05
N LEU A 453 -12.89 2.86 11.89
CA LEU A 453 -14.34 2.79 12.03
C LEU A 453 -15.05 3.17 10.72
N LEU A 454 -14.48 4.12 9.96
CA LEU A 454 -15.04 4.50 8.68
C LEU A 454 -14.92 3.36 7.67
N HIS A 455 -13.83 2.59 7.70
CA HIS A 455 -13.70 1.37 6.91
C HIS A 455 -14.69 0.28 7.30
N LEU A 456 -15.03 0.16 8.59
CA LEU A 456 -16.09 -0.75 9.01
C LEU A 456 -17.46 -0.30 8.50
N ALA A 457 -17.73 1.00 8.62
CA ALA A 457 -18.96 1.61 8.17
C ALA A 457 -19.08 1.64 6.63
N SER A 458 -17.97 1.70 5.88
CA SER A 458 -17.97 1.86 4.42
C SER A 458 -18.60 0.69 3.67
N LYS A 459 -18.82 -0.43 4.36
CA LYS A 459 -19.56 -1.59 3.85
C LYS A 459 -21.05 -1.28 3.65
N ASP A 460 -21.60 -0.38 4.45
CA ASP A 460 -23.01 0.01 4.43
C ASP A 460 -23.20 1.53 4.16
N LEU A 461 -22.15 2.35 4.30
CA LEU A 461 -22.16 3.81 4.13
C LEU A 461 -21.19 4.26 3.03
N GLN A 462 -21.56 5.27 2.27
CA GLN A 462 -20.60 5.98 1.42
C GLN A 462 -19.68 6.88 2.28
N PRO A 463 -18.43 7.12 1.86
CA PRO A 463 -17.51 7.97 2.62
C PRO A 463 -18.07 9.39 2.91
N PRO A 464 -17.87 9.94 4.12
CA PRO A 464 -18.55 11.14 4.63
C PRO A 464 -18.10 12.46 4.00
N TYR A 465 -16.95 12.46 3.34
CA TYR A 465 -16.38 13.61 2.64
C TYR A 465 -16.86 13.72 1.19
N ILE A 466 -17.64 12.76 0.70
CA ILE A 466 -18.30 12.89 -0.60
C ILE A 466 -19.44 13.89 -0.45
N THR A 467 -19.10 15.17 -0.61
CA THR A 467 -20.02 16.31 -0.46
C THR A 467 -21.15 16.34 -1.49
N SER A 468 -21.06 15.50 -2.53
CA SER A 468 -22.14 15.24 -3.49
C SER A 468 -23.20 14.27 -2.95
N ILE A 469 -22.90 13.53 -1.88
CA ILE A 469 -23.80 12.56 -1.23
C ILE A 469 -24.28 13.07 0.14
N TRP A 470 -23.40 13.78 0.85
CA TRP A 470 -23.65 14.26 2.20
C TRP A 470 -23.77 15.78 2.23
N CYS A 471 -24.86 16.30 2.78
CA CYS A 471 -24.97 17.72 3.03
C CYS A 471 -24.04 18.14 4.20
N PRO A 472 -23.65 19.42 4.31
CA PRO A 472 -22.78 19.90 5.38
C PRO A 472 -23.21 19.47 6.80
N ILE A 473 -24.51 19.45 7.10
CA ILE A 473 -25.03 18.98 8.40
C ILE A 473 -24.70 17.50 8.62
N ALA A 474 -24.88 16.67 7.60
CA ALA A 474 -24.61 15.23 7.65
C ALA A 474 -23.12 14.95 7.84
N SER A 475 -22.26 15.65 7.09
CA SER A 475 -20.81 15.51 7.21
C SER A 475 -20.31 15.91 8.61
N GLU A 476 -20.85 16.98 9.20
CA GLU A 476 -20.50 17.37 10.58
C GLU A 476 -21.04 16.38 11.62
N LEU A 477 -22.27 15.89 11.46
CA LEU A 477 -22.81 14.81 12.29
C LEU A 477 -21.92 13.56 12.24
N PHE A 478 -21.46 13.19 11.03
CA PHE A 478 -20.58 12.05 10.85
C PHE A 478 -19.26 12.23 11.60
N LYS A 479 -18.63 13.41 11.46
CA LYS A 479 -17.40 13.74 12.19
C LYS A 479 -17.62 13.70 13.71
N GLU A 480 -18.69 14.32 14.21
CA GLU A 480 -19.03 14.37 15.64
C GLU A 480 -19.31 12.96 16.20
N ALA A 481 -20.14 12.18 15.51
CA ALA A 481 -20.48 10.80 15.88
C ALA A 481 -19.24 9.90 15.91
N MET A 482 -18.38 10.00 14.90
CA MET A 482 -17.16 9.21 14.82
C MET A 482 -16.13 9.59 15.88
N CYS A 483 -15.97 10.88 16.17
CA CYS A 483 -15.15 11.34 17.27
C CYS A 483 -15.67 10.80 18.60
N ASN A 484 -16.99 10.84 18.83
CA ASN A 484 -17.61 10.29 20.04
C ASN A 484 -17.39 8.77 20.16
N ILE A 485 -17.58 8.00 19.08
CA ILE A 485 -17.36 6.56 19.09
C ILE A 485 -15.88 6.26 19.31
N SER A 486 -14.97 6.92 18.60
CA SER A 486 -13.52 6.70 18.69
C SER A 486 -12.99 7.02 20.09
N ALA A 487 -13.37 8.17 20.66
CA ALA A 487 -13.00 8.57 22.00
C ALA A 487 -13.56 7.60 23.04
N SER A 488 -14.83 7.20 22.91
CA SER A 488 -15.41 6.18 23.80
C SER A 488 -14.64 4.88 23.69
N LEU A 489 -14.35 4.39 22.47
CA LEU A 489 -13.64 3.13 22.25
C LEU A 489 -12.22 3.14 22.83
N LEU A 490 -11.51 4.27 22.80
CA LEU A 490 -10.21 4.45 23.46
C LEU A 490 -10.28 4.42 24.98
N CYS A 491 -11.34 4.97 25.58
CA CYS A 491 -11.49 5.02 27.03
C CYS A 491 -11.87 3.64 27.60
N HIS A 492 -11.23 3.25 28.71
CA HIS A 492 -11.40 1.96 29.40
C HIS A 492 -12.52 1.96 30.47
N ASP A 493 -13.59 2.73 30.28
CA ASP A 493 -14.78 2.65 31.15
C ASP A 493 -15.43 1.24 31.07
N PRO A 494 -16.13 0.77 32.12
CA PRO A 494 -16.91 -0.46 32.08
C PRO A 494 -17.83 -0.50 30.86
N VAL A 495 -17.85 -1.63 30.13
CA VAL A 495 -18.48 -1.77 28.80
C VAL A 495 -19.92 -1.24 28.76
N GLN A 496 -20.73 -1.49 29.79
CA GLN A 496 -22.12 -1.05 29.84
C GLN A 496 -22.28 0.47 30.00
N VAL A 497 -21.59 1.08 30.98
CA VAL A 497 -21.62 2.54 31.22
C VAL A 497 -21.12 3.30 29.99
N LYS A 498 -20.14 2.73 29.28
CA LYS A 498 -19.60 3.26 28.03
C LYS A 498 -20.62 3.25 26.89
N GLN A 499 -21.42 2.19 26.77
CA GLN A 499 -22.44 2.06 25.72
C GLN A 499 -23.62 3.02 25.93
N GLU A 500 -24.11 3.17 27.16
CA GLU A 500 -25.22 4.08 27.47
C GLU A 500 -24.83 5.55 27.23
N LYS A 501 -23.67 5.98 27.75
CA LYS A 501 -23.16 7.35 27.52
C LYS A 501 -22.88 7.62 26.04
N LEU A 502 -22.37 6.63 25.31
CA LEU A 502 -22.14 6.78 23.88
C LEU A 502 -23.45 6.89 23.11
N LEU A 503 -24.44 6.07 23.45
CA LEU A 503 -25.78 6.15 22.85
C LEU A 503 -26.40 7.52 23.08
N ASP A 504 -26.38 8.03 24.32
CA ASP A 504 -26.89 9.35 24.65
C ASP A 504 -26.22 10.48 23.83
N ARG A 505 -24.88 10.42 23.68
CA ARG A 505 -24.13 11.36 22.82
C ARG A 505 -24.53 11.26 21.35
N LEU A 506 -24.71 10.05 20.82
CA LEU A 506 -25.13 9.84 19.44
C LEU A 506 -26.56 10.34 19.20
N LEU A 507 -27.49 10.06 20.12
CA LEU A 507 -28.86 10.55 20.05
C LEU A 507 -28.93 12.07 20.16
N THR A 508 -28.10 12.68 21.02
CA THR A 508 -27.99 14.12 21.17
C THR A 508 -27.46 14.78 19.89
N ALA A 509 -26.39 14.23 19.30
CA ALA A 509 -25.85 14.71 18.02
C ALA A 509 -26.86 14.59 16.88
N ALA A 510 -27.59 13.47 16.82
CA ALA A 510 -28.67 13.25 15.86
C ALA A 510 -29.80 14.28 16.02
N SER A 511 -30.27 14.49 17.25
CA SER A 511 -31.34 15.43 17.58
C SER A 511 -30.97 16.88 17.22
N LYS A 512 -29.75 17.29 17.59
CA LYS A 512 -29.17 18.60 17.23
C LYS A 512 -29.14 18.79 15.71
N SER A 513 -28.64 17.81 14.98
CA SER A 513 -28.56 17.85 13.51
C SER A 513 -29.95 17.91 12.88
N ALA A 514 -30.92 17.16 13.41
CA ALA A 514 -32.29 17.16 12.91
C ALA A 514 -32.98 18.51 13.16
N SER A 515 -32.69 19.16 14.29
CA SER A 515 -33.12 20.53 14.56
C SER A 515 -32.54 21.53 13.56
N LEU A 516 -31.26 21.40 13.21
CA LEU A 516 -30.62 22.24 12.20
C LEU A 516 -31.24 22.06 10.80
N VAL A 517 -31.53 20.82 10.39
CA VAL A 517 -32.25 20.55 9.11
C VAL A 517 -33.58 21.28 9.07
N ARG A 518 -34.40 21.16 10.12
CA ARG A 518 -35.70 21.84 10.23
C ARG A 518 -35.55 23.36 10.20
N LYS A 519 -34.54 23.90 10.89
CA LYS A 519 -34.27 25.34 10.89
C LYS A 519 -33.94 25.84 9.48
N CYS A 520 -33.04 25.16 8.78
CA CYS A 520 -32.60 25.53 7.42
C CYS A 520 -33.75 25.43 6.40
N ALA A 521 -34.54 24.36 6.49
CA ALA A 521 -35.71 24.17 5.63
C ALA A 521 -36.76 25.28 5.81
N ARG A 522 -36.97 25.74 7.05
CA ARG A 522 -37.93 26.83 7.36
C ARG A 522 -37.39 28.22 7.03
N SER A 523 -36.10 28.46 7.26
CA SER A 523 -35.47 29.76 6.97
C SER A 523 -35.17 29.98 5.49
N LYS A 524 -35.28 28.93 4.66
CA LYS A 524 -34.85 28.91 3.26
C LYS A 524 -33.35 29.15 3.07
N ASP A 525 -32.55 29.01 4.14
CA ASP A 525 -31.09 29.03 4.04
C ASP A 525 -30.61 27.61 3.72
N LEU A 526 -30.49 27.33 2.43
CA LEU A 526 -30.18 26.01 1.93
C LEU A 526 -28.68 25.74 1.85
N SER A 527 -27.82 26.70 2.23
CA SER A 527 -26.36 26.55 2.15
C SER A 527 -25.83 25.33 2.93
N LEU A 528 -26.51 24.96 4.02
CA LEU A 528 -26.19 23.81 4.87
C LEU A 528 -26.88 22.50 4.44
N LEU A 529 -27.82 22.57 3.49
CA LEU A 529 -28.52 21.42 2.92
C LEU A 529 -28.05 21.12 1.48
N ALA A 530 -27.40 22.07 0.84
CA ALA A 530 -26.88 21.94 -0.52
C ALA A 530 -25.74 20.93 -0.57
N PHE A 531 -25.86 20.00 -1.53
CA PHE A 531 -24.76 19.12 -1.93
C PHE A 531 -23.76 19.92 -2.74
N ARG A 532 -22.46 19.73 -2.51
CA ARG A 532 -21.44 20.39 -3.30
C ARG A 532 -21.01 19.47 -4.45
N PRO A 533 -20.79 20.03 -5.65
CA PRO A 533 -20.22 19.26 -6.74
C PRO A 533 -18.78 18.90 -6.34
N SER A 534 -18.51 17.60 -6.20
CA SER A 534 -17.16 17.09 -6.05
C SER A 534 -16.55 16.90 -7.44
N LYS A 535 -15.40 17.53 -7.70
CA LYS A 535 -14.56 17.20 -8.84
C LYS A 535 -13.88 15.86 -8.56
N PHE A 536 -14.56 14.75 -8.84
CA PHE A 536 -13.97 13.42 -8.74
C PHE A 536 -13.75 12.89 -10.16
N GLY A 537 -12.49 12.83 -10.61
CA GLY A 537 -12.13 12.17 -11.88
C GLY A 537 -12.52 12.90 -13.16
N GLY A 538 -12.62 14.24 -13.15
CA GLY A 538 -12.89 15.02 -14.37
C GLY A 538 -14.35 15.01 -14.87
N VAL A 539 -15.20 14.15 -14.31
CA VAL A 539 -16.66 14.19 -14.47
C VAL A 539 -17.24 14.70 -13.16
N SER A 540 -18.07 15.74 -13.19
CA SER A 540 -18.72 16.18 -11.96
C SER A 540 -19.69 15.09 -11.51
N CYS A 541 -19.56 14.54 -10.30
CA CYS A 541 -20.57 13.62 -9.76
C CYS A 541 -21.97 14.27 -9.73
N SER A 542 -22.03 15.61 -9.68
CA SER A 542 -23.29 16.33 -9.84
C SER A 542 -23.87 16.15 -11.23
N GLU A 543 -23.09 16.10 -12.31
CA GLU A 543 -23.61 15.88 -13.68
C GLU A 543 -24.20 14.48 -13.82
N ALA A 544 -23.56 13.44 -13.31
CA ALA A 544 -24.15 12.08 -13.35
C ALA A 544 -25.43 11.97 -12.49
N PHE A 545 -25.46 12.63 -11.33
CA PHE A 545 -26.63 12.66 -10.45
C PHE A 545 -27.76 13.52 -11.03
N ILE A 546 -27.42 14.65 -11.67
CA ILE A 546 -28.35 15.55 -12.37
C ILE A 546 -28.89 14.88 -13.62
N VAL A 547 -28.06 14.22 -14.44
CA VAL A 547 -28.52 13.47 -15.63
C VAL A 547 -29.46 12.34 -15.21
N CYS A 548 -29.20 11.62 -14.11
CA CYS A 548 -30.14 10.64 -13.57
C CYS A 548 -31.48 11.27 -13.14
N LEU A 549 -31.46 12.49 -12.61
CA LEU A 549 -32.66 13.22 -12.18
C LEU A 549 -33.41 13.88 -13.35
N GLU A 550 -32.73 14.43 -14.36
CA GLU A 550 -33.33 15.11 -15.52
C GLU A 550 -33.94 14.10 -16.51
N SER A 551 -33.26 12.97 -16.74
CA SER A 551 -33.78 11.87 -17.57
C SER A 551 -35.06 11.25 -16.99
N SER A 552 -35.29 11.38 -15.68
CA SER A 552 -36.43 10.79 -14.97
C SER A 552 -37.61 11.74 -14.77
N VAL A 553 -37.49 13.02 -15.14
CA VAL A 553 -38.56 14.03 -15.09
C VAL A 553 -39.21 14.28 -16.47
N GLY A 554 -38.77 13.56 -17.52
CA GLY A 554 -39.43 13.55 -18.83
C GLY A 554 -40.90 13.12 -18.76
N ALA A 555 -41.78 13.96 -19.31
CA ALA A 555 -43.22 13.90 -19.10
C ALA A 555 -43.95 12.69 -19.73
N ASP A 556 -43.32 11.89 -20.59
CA ASP A 556 -44.00 10.76 -21.24
C ASP A 556 -43.05 9.57 -21.41
N GLY A 557 -43.27 8.52 -20.59
CA GLY A 557 -43.07 7.10 -20.93
C GLY A 557 -41.76 6.60 -21.56
N GLY A 558 -40.68 7.39 -21.63
CA GLY A 558 -39.43 7.02 -22.28
C GLY A 558 -38.55 6.10 -21.42
N GLU A 559 -38.02 5.05 -22.04
CA GLU A 559 -37.03 4.14 -21.48
C GLU A 559 -35.71 4.90 -21.21
N ILE A 560 -35.14 4.72 -20.02
CA ILE A 560 -33.90 5.38 -19.58
C ILE A 560 -32.73 4.73 -20.32
N VAL A 561 -32.10 5.47 -21.24
CA VAL A 561 -30.80 5.08 -21.81
C VAL A 561 -29.72 5.75 -20.97
N LEU A 562 -28.97 4.98 -20.20
CA LEU A 562 -27.77 5.46 -19.52
C LEU A 562 -26.75 5.83 -20.59
N VAL A 563 -26.38 7.11 -20.66
CA VAL A 563 -25.26 7.54 -21.48
C VAL A 563 -23.99 7.10 -20.74
N ASP A 564 -23.31 6.11 -21.32
CA ASP A 564 -22.02 5.53 -20.91
C ASP A 564 -22.07 4.42 -19.83
N GLU A 565 -22.31 3.18 -20.25
CA GLU A 565 -22.20 1.97 -19.40
C GLU A 565 -20.73 1.63 -19.03
N ASP A 566 -19.75 2.11 -19.80
CA ASP A 566 -18.35 1.71 -19.63
C ASP A 566 -17.66 2.37 -18.42
N LEU A 567 -18.16 3.51 -17.93
CA LEU A 567 -17.64 4.19 -16.72
C LEU A 567 -18.26 3.68 -15.40
N ALA A 568 -19.36 2.93 -15.45
CA ALA A 568 -20.14 2.53 -14.28
C ALA A 568 -19.67 1.22 -13.62
N HIS A 569 -18.74 0.49 -14.25
CA HIS A 569 -18.42 -0.89 -13.85
C HIS A 569 -17.44 -1.03 -12.67
N GLU A 570 -16.77 0.05 -12.22
CA GLU A 570 -15.71 -0.08 -11.21
C GLU A 570 -15.98 0.58 -9.85
N SER A 571 -17.11 1.29 -9.65
CA SER A 571 -17.37 1.98 -8.36
C SER A 571 -18.67 1.56 -7.65
N ASN A 572 -18.58 1.27 -6.35
CA ASN A 572 -19.73 1.11 -5.45
C ASN A 572 -20.67 2.34 -5.44
N THR A 573 -20.18 3.50 -5.89
CA THR A 573 -20.93 4.75 -6.05
C THR A 573 -22.13 4.59 -6.99
N SER A 574 -21.99 3.77 -8.05
CA SER A 574 -23.06 3.50 -9.03
C SER A 574 -24.31 2.85 -8.42
N SER A 575 -24.13 1.95 -7.45
CA SER A 575 -25.25 1.26 -6.77
C SER A 575 -26.05 2.21 -5.87
N TYR A 576 -25.34 3.00 -5.06
CA TYR A 576 -25.97 3.96 -4.16
C TYR A 576 -26.71 5.07 -4.93
N CYS A 577 -26.06 5.66 -5.93
CA CYS A 577 -26.69 6.68 -6.77
C CYS A 577 -27.92 6.12 -7.50
N ARG A 578 -27.86 4.89 -8.03
CA ARG A 578 -29.03 4.21 -8.62
C ARG A 578 -30.15 3.98 -7.61
N ASN A 579 -29.83 3.56 -6.39
CA ASN A 579 -30.84 3.34 -5.35
C ASN A 579 -31.49 4.66 -4.91
N VAL A 580 -30.69 5.70 -4.67
CA VAL A 580 -31.21 7.04 -4.32
C VAL A 580 -32.04 7.60 -5.48
N ALA A 581 -31.57 7.50 -6.72
CA ALA A 581 -32.34 7.93 -7.89
C ALA A 581 -33.68 7.15 -8.01
N SER A 582 -33.66 5.83 -7.81
CA SER A 582 -34.86 4.97 -7.81
C SER A 582 -35.84 5.33 -6.69
N LEU A 583 -35.33 5.65 -5.50
CA LEU A 583 -36.13 6.13 -4.36
C LEU A 583 -36.77 7.49 -4.64
N LEU A 584 -36.01 8.44 -5.19
CA LEU A 584 -36.51 9.74 -5.61
C LEU A 584 -37.56 9.58 -6.71
N GLN A 585 -37.35 8.68 -7.66
CA GLN A 585 -38.29 8.34 -8.73
C GLN A 585 -39.60 7.74 -8.20
N LYS A 586 -39.54 6.87 -7.17
CA LYS A 586 -40.73 6.28 -6.54
C LYS A 586 -41.52 7.30 -5.72
N GLN A 587 -40.90 8.38 -5.24
CA GLN A 587 -41.57 9.34 -4.35
C GLN A 587 -42.42 10.40 -5.07
N LYS A 588 -42.34 10.56 -6.41
CA LYS A 588 -43.23 11.32 -7.36
C LYS A 588 -43.98 12.60 -6.92
N LYS A 589 -43.75 13.18 -5.75
CA LYS A 589 -44.48 14.34 -5.23
C LYS A 589 -43.54 15.25 -4.42
N GLY A 590 -43.04 16.30 -5.09
CA GLY A 590 -42.32 17.40 -4.45
C GLY A 590 -41.12 17.82 -5.28
N ALA A 591 -41.03 19.12 -5.60
CA ALA A 591 -39.87 19.71 -6.24
C ALA A 591 -38.66 19.60 -5.30
N PHE A 592 -37.74 18.68 -5.60
CA PHE A 592 -36.50 18.55 -4.84
C PHE A 592 -35.56 19.69 -5.21
N VAL A 593 -35.00 20.37 -4.20
CA VAL A 593 -34.04 21.48 -4.36
C VAL A 593 -32.65 21.01 -4.82
N ALA A 594 -32.51 19.78 -5.33
CA ALA A 594 -31.23 19.31 -5.83
C ALA A 594 -30.82 20.08 -7.10
N THR A 595 -31.75 20.47 -7.97
CA THR A 595 -31.41 21.04 -9.29
C THR A 595 -31.26 22.56 -9.33
N SER A 596 -31.87 23.33 -8.42
CA SER A 596 -31.88 24.82 -8.53
C SER A 596 -30.69 25.54 -7.91
N CYS A 597 -29.83 24.87 -7.13
CA CYS A 597 -28.66 25.49 -6.50
C CYS A 597 -27.38 25.46 -7.36
N PHE A 598 -27.45 25.00 -8.61
CA PHE A 598 -26.29 24.82 -9.50
C PHE A 598 -26.17 25.88 -10.60
N GLN A 599 -27.03 26.90 -10.64
CA GLN A 599 -26.80 28.04 -11.53
C GLN A 599 -25.56 28.80 -11.04
N THR A 600 -24.52 28.80 -11.86
CA THR A 600 -23.33 29.62 -11.66
C THR A 600 -23.74 31.08 -11.47
N ASP A 601 -23.08 31.79 -10.56
CA ASP A 601 -23.34 33.21 -10.20
C ASP A 601 -23.40 34.18 -11.40
N SER A 602 -23.05 33.74 -12.62
CA SER A 602 -23.03 34.53 -13.85
C SER A 602 -24.33 34.59 -14.66
N GLU A 603 -25.36 33.77 -14.40
CA GLU A 603 -26.56 33.71 -15.27
C GLU A 603 -27.89 34.15 -14.64
N ILE A 604 -27.89 34.54 -13.36
CA ILE A 604 -29.08 35.10 -12.72
C ILE A 604 -29.18 36.59 -13.04
N SER A 605 -29.52 36.92 -14.29
CA SER A 605 -30.01 38.26 -14.63
C SER A 605 -31.26 38.17 -15.50
N ASN A 606 -32.37 38.63 -14.93
CA ASN A 606 -33.57 39.15 -15.60
C ASN A 606 -34.50 38.17 -16.34
N SER A 607 -35.03 37.15 -15.66
CA SER A 607 -36.35 36.61 -16.02
C SER A 607 -37.34 36.76 -14.87
N GLU A 608 -38.22 37.76 -14.98
CA GLU A 608 -39.40 37.92 -14.12
C GLU A 608 -40.50 36.96 -14.60
N SER A 609 -40.46 35.70 -14.17
CA SER A 609 -41.59 34.77 -14.35
C SER A 609 -42.01 34.16 -13.02
N ASP A 610 -43.29 34.37 -12.66
CA ASP A 610 -44.10 33.77 -11.60
C ASP A 610 -43.37 33.14 -10.38
N THR A 611 -43.17 33.96 -9.34
CA THR A 611 -42.45 33.65 -8.09
C THR A 611 -43.24 32.85 -7.03
N THR A 612 -44.33 32.16 -7.38
CA THR A 612 -45.22 31.56 -6.36
C THR A 612 -44.84 30.15 -5.90
N ASN A 613 -43.92 29.44 -6.57
CA ASN A 613 -43.53 28.08 -6.19
C ASN A 613 -42.04 27.97 -5.85
N ALA A 614 -41.60 28.64 -4.78
CA ALA A 614 -40.28 28.36 -4.22
C ALA A 614 -40.21 26.88 -3.81
N PRO A 615 -39.19 26.12 -4.24
CA PRO A 615 -39.14 24.69 -4.02
C PRO A 615 -39.09 24.39 -2.51
N THR A 616 -39.98 23.51 -2.04
CA THR A 616 -40.09 23.15 -0.63
C THR A 616 -39.18 21.97 -0.31
N VAL A 617 -38.26 22.15 0.64
CA VAL A 617 -37.40 21.08 1.14
C VAL A 617 -38.22 20.06 1.94
N ASP A 618 -38.10 18.77 1.61
CA ASP A 618 -38.62 17.69 2.45
C ASP A 618 -37.69 17.47 3.65
N GLU A 619 -38.05 18.10 4.78
CA GLU A 619 -37.36 17.92 6.07
C GLU A 619 -37.21 16.45 6.47
N SER A 620 -38.26 15.63 6.22
CA SER A 620 -38.28 14.23 6.64
C SER A 620 -37.30 13.40 5.83
N TRP A 621 -37.18 13.66 4.53
CA TRP A 621 -36.20 13.01 3.67
C TRP A 621 -34.77 13.27 4.16
N TYR A 622 -34.41 14.52 4.47
CA TYR A 622 -33.07 14.83 4.98
C TYR A 622 -32.83 14.16 6.34
N ILE A 623 -33.76 14.23 7.28
CA ILE A 623 -33.57 13.61 8.60
C ILE A 623 -33.43 12.08 8.47
N ILE A 624 -34.21 11.42 7.62
CA ILE A 624 -34.11 9.97 7.42
C ILE A 624 -32.76 9.60 6.78
N ASN A 625 -32.44 10.20 5.64
CA ASN A 625 -31.34 9.73 4.77
C ASN A 625 -29.97 10.30 5.17
N GLN A 626 -29.93 11.47 5.81
CA GLN A 626 -28.68 12.17 6.13
C GLN A 626 -28.32 12.09 7.63
N ILE A 627 -29.29 11.79 8.50
CA ILE A 627 -29.07 11.75 9.95
C ILE A 627 -29.30 10.34 10.49
N VAL A 628 -30.52 9.83 10.36
CA VAL A 628 -30.88 8.51 10.91
C VAL A 628 -30.04 7.41 10.27
N PHE A 629 -29.89 7.44 8.94
CA PHE A 629 -29.07 6.45 8.23
C PHE A 629 -27.60 6.46 8.68
N VAL A 630 -27.00 7.65 8.83
CA VAL A 630 -25.62 7.80 9.31
C VAL A 630 -25.46 7.23 10.71
N VAL A 631 -26.28 7.70 11.66
CA VAL A 631 -26.14 7.31 13.07
C VAL A 631 -26.44 5.82 13.25
N HIS A 632 -27.48 5.30 12.61
CA HIS A 632 -27.80 3.88 12.67
C HIS A 632 -26.66 3.02 12.11
N SER A 633 -26.17 3.34 10.91
CA SER A 633 -25.13 2.55 10.25
C SER A 633 -23.80 2.60 11.02
N LEU A 634 -23.41 3.76 11.54
CA LEU A 634 -22.24 3.87 12.41
C LEU A 634 -22.41 3.01 13.66
N ALA A 635 -23.58 3.03 14.27
CA ALA A 635 -23.72 2.38 15.55
C ALA A 635 -23.89 0.86 15.43
N VAL A 636 -24.56 0.37 14.39
CA VAL A 636 -24.60 -1.05 14.02
C VAL A 636 -23.19 -1.58 13.75
N ASN A 637 -22.42 -0.90 12.90
CA ASN A 637 -21.12 -1.39 12.45
C ASN A 637 -19.97 -1.16 13.46
N CYS A 638 -20.03 -0.10 14.27
CA CYS A 638 -18.89 0.33 15.09
C CYS A 638 -19.04 0.04 16.59
N VAL A 639 -20.27 -0.04 17.13
CA VAL A 639 -20.52 -0.11 18.59
C VAL A 639 -20.97 -1.50 19.04
N LYS A 640 -21.31 -2.40 18.11
CA LYS A 640 -22.03 -3.67 18.37
C LYS A 640 -23.36 -3.40 19.07
N TRP A 641 -24.25 -2.75 18.33
CA TRP A 641 -25.58 -2.33 18.79
C TRP A 641 -26.55 -3.50 19.12
N GLU A 642 -26.06 -4.75 19.16
CA GLU A 642 -26.86 -5.97 19.29
C GLU A 642 -26.34 -6.84 20.44
N THR A 643 -26.97 -6.81 21.63
CA THR A 643 -26.70 -7.86 22.63
C THR A 643 -27.82 -8.21 23.63
N SER A 644 -28.92 -7.47 23.79
CA SER A 644 -29.96 -7.96 24.75
C SER A 644 -31.39 -7.42 24.62
N GLU A 645 -31.63 -6.35 23.85
CA GLU A 645 -32.99 -5.86 23.56
C GLU A 645 -33.16 -5.72 22.05
N THR A 646 -34.38 -5.94 21.55
CA THR A 646 -34.68 -5.99 20.11
C THR A 646 -34.18 -4.72 19.42
N ASN A 647 -33.54 -4.86 18.25
CA ASN A 647 -33.06 -3.74 17.42
C ASN A 647 -34.12 -2.64 17.23
N ASP A 648 -35.41 -3.02 17.26
CA ASP A 648 -36.59 -2.17 17.24
C ASP A 648 -36.57 -1.07 18.33
N ASN A 649 -36.16 -1.39 19.57
CA ASN A 649 -36.16 -0.42 20.66
C ASN A 649 -35.21 0.74 20.41
N ARG A 650 -34.02 0.45 19.87
CA ARG A 650 -32.99 1.47 19.67
C ARG A 650 -33.20 2.28 18.40
N MET A 651 -33.72 1.67 17.33
CA MET A 651 -34.19 2.42 16.16
C MET A 651 -35.33 3.36 16.57
N LYS A 652 -36.24 2.88 17.42
CA LYS A 652 -37.30 3.71 18.00
C LYS A 652 -36.74 4.88 18.82
N MET A 653 -35.75 4.66 19.70
CA MET A 653 -35.08 5.74 20.43
C MET A 653 -34.45 6.79 19.50
N LEU A 654 -33.79 6.35 18.42
CA LEU A 654 -33.23 7.27 17.42
C LEU A 654 -34.34 8.06 16.70
N CYS A 655 -35.41 7.39 16.29
CA CYS A 655 -36.58 8.02 15.67
C CYS A 655 -37.22 9.06 16.61
N ASP A 656 -37.42 8.70 17.89
CA ASP A 656 -37.98 9.57 18.91
C ASP A 656 -37.08 10.80 19.13
N ALA A 657 -35.76 10.59 19.24
CA ALA A 657 -34.77 11.66 19.42
C ALA A 657 -34.76 12.67 18.26
N VAL A 658 -34.98 12.20 17.03
CA VAL A 658 -35.04 13.07 15.84
C VAL A 658 -36.47 13.48 15.49
N GLY A 659 -37.50 13.07 16.23
CA GLY A 659 -38.90 13.43 15.98
C GLY A 659 -39.53 12.81 14.74
N LEU A 660 -39.23 11.54 14.44
CA LEU A 660 -39.79 10.76 13.33
C LEU A 660 -40.59 9.54 13.84
N LYS A 661 -41.52 9.06 13.03
CA LYS A 661 -42.24 7.80 13.30
C LYS A 661 -41.39 6.61 12.85
N PRO A 662 -41.15 5.58 13.70
CA PRO A 662 -40.34 4.42 13.34
C PRO A 662 -40.75 3.73 12.03
N ASN A 663 -42.05 3.60 11.78
CA ASN A 663 -42.57 2.96 10.56
C ASN A 663 -42.18 3.71 9.27
N CYS A 664 -41.97 5.03 9.32
CA CYS A 664 -41.51 5.79 8.17
C CYS A 664 -40.04 5.50 7.86
N VAL A 665 -39.23 5.39 8.91
CA VAL A 665 -37.81 5.06 8.80
C VAL A 665 -37.63 3.63 8.30
N LEU A 666 -38.33 2.65 8.88
CA LEU A 666 -38.24 1.25 8.47
C LEU A 666 -38.58 1.06 6.99
N LYS A 667 -39.65 1.69 6.50
CA LYS A 667 -40.00 1.66 5.08
C LYS A 667 -38.93 2.29 4.18
N ALA A 668 -38.27 3.34 4.65
CA ALA A 668 -37.17 3.95 3.91
C ALA A 668 -35.98 2.99 3.83
N PHE A 669 -35.61 2.33 4.94
CA PHE A 669 -34.54 1.33 4.96
C PHE A 669 -34.84 0.13 4.06
N GLU A 670 -36.06 -0.41 4.10
CA GLU A 670 -36.52 -1.48 3.19
C GLU A 670 -36.37 -1.06 1.73
N ALA A 671 -36.73 0.19 1.40
CA ALA A 671 -36.63 0.72 0.04
C ALA A 671 -35.17 0.95 -0.42
N TRP A 672 -34.23 1.09 0.50
CA TRP A 672 -32.78 1.16 0.20
C TRP A 672 -32.17 -0.21 -0.15
N GLY A 673 -32.96 -1.29 -0.11
CA GLY A 673 -32.47 -2.65 -0.33
C GLY A 673 -31.69 -3.22 0.86
N GLY A 674 -31.60 -2.48 1.96
CA GLY A 674 -31.20 -3.03 3.24
C GLY A 674 -32.43 -3.67 3.87
N GLU A 675 -32.57 -5.00 3.80
CA GLU A 675 -33.36 -5.67 4.84
C GLU A 675 -32.81 -5.16 6.18
N PRO A 676 -33.62 -4.55 7.09
CA PRO A 676 -33.14 -4.27 8.43
C PRO A 676 -32.62 -5.60 8.94
N ARG A 677 -31.31 -5.67 9.22
CA ARG A 677 -30.63 -6.90 9.66
C ARG A 677 -31.16 -7.30 11.05
N ALA A 678 -32.43 -7.71 11.14
CA ALA A 678 -32.80 -8.75 12.07
C ALA A 678 -31.94 -9.92 11.68
N VAL A 679 -31.15 -10.43 12.62
CA VAL A 679 -30.28 -11.59 12.45
C VAL A 679 -31.14 -12.73 11.89
N LYS A 680 -31.22 -12.86 10.56
CA LYS A 680 -31.21 -14.17 9.93
C LYS A 680 -29.88 -14.72 10.41
N GLU A 681 -29.92 -15.71 11.31
CA GLU A 681 -28.81 -16.63 11.47
C GLU A 681 -28.24 -16.82 10.06
N ARG A 682 -26.95 -16.51 9.84
CA ARG A 682 -26.29 -16.71 8.53
C ARG A 682 -26.94 -17.95 7.95
N PRO A 683 -27.60 -17.90 6.78
CA PRO A 683 -28.23 -19.09 6.26
C PRO A 683 -27.10 -20.11 6.25
N LYS A 684 -27.17 -21.08 7.18
CA LYS A 684 -26.35 -22.27 7.10
C LYS A 684 -26.59 -22.67 5.66
N GLU A 685 -25.53 -22.78 4.85
CA GLU A 685 -25.63 -23.20 3.45
C GLU A 685 -26.30 -24.58 3.43
N TYR A 686 -27.62 -24.59 3.61
CA TYR A 686 -28.49 -25.71 3.41
C TYR A 686 -28.61 -25.70 1.91
N HIS A 687 -27.62 -26.31 1.27
CA HIS A 687 -27.74 -26.69 -0.12
C HIS A 687 -29.12 -27.30 -0.26
N ASN A 688 -29.98 -26.63 -1.03
CA ASN A 688 -31.33 -27.09 -1.24
C ASN A 688 -31.22 -28.49 -1.85
N LYS A 689 -31.42 -29.52 -1.02
CA LYS A 689 -31.23 -30.93 -1.42
C LYS A 689 -32.11 -31.27 -2.61
N ARG A 690 -33.24 -30.57 -2.77
CA ARG A 690 -34.13 -30.70 -3.92
C ARG A 690 -33.49 -30.13 -5.18
N SER A 691 -33.02 -28.87 -5.15
CA SER A 691 -32.34 -28.25 -6.30
C SER A 691 -31.10 -29.05 -6.71
N PHE A 692 -30.26 -29.46 -5.75
CA PHE A 692 -29.10 -30.32 -6.04
C PHE A 692 -29.50 -31.63 -6.73
N ARG A 693 -30.54 -32.31 -6.23
CA ARG A 693 -31.02 -33.56 -6.82
C ARG A 693 -31.57 -33.38 -8.23
N GLN A 694 -32.22 -32.26 -8.52
CA GLN A 694 -32.85 -31.98 -9.81
C GLN A 694 -31.87 -31.47 -10.88
N THR A 695 -30.76 -30.85 -10.46
CA THR A 695 -29.78 -30.22 -11.35
C THR A 695 -28.49 -31.03 -11.40
N ILE A 696 -27.57 -30.76 -10.46
CA ILE A 696 -26.22 -31.33 -10.42
C ILE A 696 -26.24 -32.85 -10.36
N TRP A 697 -27.11 -33.45 -9.54
CA TRP A 697 -27.14 -34.91 -9.40
C TRP A 697 -27.59 -35.62 -10.67
N GLU A 698 -28.57 -35.07 -11.40
CA GLU A 698 -29.01 -35.63 -12.68
C GLU A 698 -27.90 -35.57 -13.74
N ALA A 699 -27.13 -34.47 -13.79
CA ALA A 699 -25.97 -34.35 -14.66
C ALA A 699 -24.88 -35.37 -14.30
N LEU A 700 -24.51 -35.47 -13.02
CA LEU A 700 -23.49 -36.43 -12.56
C LEU A 700 -23.92 -37.88 -12.79
N ARG A 701 -25.21 -38.20 -12.60
CA ARG A 701 -25.76 -39.53 -12.89
C ARG A 701 -25.62 -39.90 -14.36
N LYS A 702 -25.83 -38.96 -15.29
CA LYS A 702 -25.60 -39.17 -16.73
C LYS A 702 -24.13 -39.42 -17.06
N GLU A 703 -23.22 -38.83 -16.29
CA GLU A 703 -21.78 -39.08 -16.37
C GLU A 703 -21.35 -40.37 -15.63
N GLY A 704 -22.29 -41.20 -15.17
CA GLY A 704 -22.01 -42.51 -14.57
C GLY A 704 -21.81 -42.51 -13.06
N TRP A 705 -22.10 -41.41 -12.37
CA TRP A 705 -22.10 -41.41 -10.90
C TRP A 705 -23.25 -42.25 -10.35
N SER A 706 -23.03 -42.86 -9.19
CA SER A 706 -24.01 -43.69 -8.50
C SER A 706 -24.17 -43.28 -7.03
N ILE A 707 -25.31 -43.61 -6.42
CA ILE A 707 -25.50 -43.52 -4.95
C ILE A 707 -25.42 -44.93 -4.38
N GLN A 708 -24.63 -45.10 -3.34
CA GLN A 708 -24.61 -46.30 -2.51
C GLN A 708 -25.13 -45.98 -1.12
N HIS A 709 -25.98 -46.86 -0.59
CA HIS A 709 -26.58 -46.68 0.74
C HIS A 709 -25.67 -47.23 1.84
N GLY A 710 -25.65 -46.52 2.97
CA GLY A 710 -24.94 -46.94 4.17
C GLY A 710 -25.66 -48.04 4.95
N SER A 711 -25.09 -48.39 6.10
CA SER A 711 -25.73 -49.31 7.05
C SER A 711 -27.01 -48.72 7.65
N ARG A 712 -27.14 -47.39 7.63
CA ARG A 712 -28.39 -46.68 7.98
C ARG A 712 -29.12 -46.29 6.68
N PRO A 713 -30.46 -46.41 6.63
CA PRO A 713 -31.24 -46.05 5.44
C PRO A 713 -31.04 -44.61 4.95
N THR A 714 -30.69 -43.70 5.87
CA THR A 714 -30.47 -42.28 5.59
C THR A 714 -29.08 -41.94 5.06
N ASP A 715 -28.12 -42.86 5.19
CA ASP A 715 -26.75 -42.61 4.76
C ASP A 715 -26.66 -42.84 3.25
N MET A 716 -26.37 -41.78 2.50
CA MET A 716 -26.15 -41.84 1.06
C MET A 716 -24.72 -41.43 0.75
N TYR A 717 -24.04 -42.23 -0.06
CA TYR A 717 -22.69 -41.97 -0.53
C TYR A 717 -22.72 -41.81 -2.04
N PHE A 718 -22.16 -40.71 -2.54
CA PHE A 718 -22.08 -40.36 -3.95
C PHE A 718 -20.74 -40.85 -4.50
N CYS A 719 -20.81 -41.82 -5.41
CA CYS A 719 -19.67 -42.54 -5.96
C CYS A 719 -19.45 -42.14 -7.44
N PRO A 720 -18.28 -41.59 -7.80
CA PRO A 720 -17.90 -41.38 -9.20
C PRO A 720 -17.86 -42.69 -10.00
N PRO A 721 -17.83 -42.63 -11.35
CA PRO A 721 -17.74 -43.82 -12.19
C PRO A 721 -16.50 -44.66 -11.86
N GLY A 722 -16.70 -45.96 -11.68
CA GLY A 722 -15.63 -46.90 -11.33
C GLY A 722 -15.22 -46.89 -9.84
N VAL A 723 -15.85 -46.07 -9.00
CA VAL A 723 -15.64 -46.07 -7.55
C VAL A 723 -16.79 -46.80 -6.86
N GLU A 724 -16.47 -47.72 -5.94
CA GLU A 724 -17.44 -48.40 -5.08
C GLU A 724 -17.16 -48.14 -3.60
N ARG A 725 -18.17 -48.20 -2.73
CA ARG A 725 -18.03 -48.05 -1.28
C ARG A 725 -17.47 -49.32 -0.64
N LYS A 726 -16.29 -49.75 -1.08
CA LYS A 726 -15.51 -50.86 -0.53
C LYS A 726 -14.02 -50.56 -0.68
N ALA A 727 -13.19 -51.25 0.10
CA ALA A 727 -11.75 -51.15 -0.06
C ALA A 727 -11.36 -51.47 -1.52
N PRO A 728 -10.42 -50.71 -2.13
CA PRO A 728 -9.49 -49.77 -1.51
C PRO A 728 -9.95 -48.29 -1.45
N PHE A 729 -11.20 -47.99 -1.82
CA PHE A 729 -11.67 -46.60 -1.92
C PHE A 729 -11.98 -45.98 -0.55
N VAL A 730 -11.66 -44.69 -0.39
CA VAL A 730 -11.73 -43.95 0.87
C VAL A 730 -12.80 -42.85 0.81
N ASN A 731 -13.66 -42.80 1.84
CA ASN A 731 -14.67 -41.73 1.98
C ASN A 731 -14.02 -40.34 2.02
N ARG A 732 -14.64 -39.37 1.36
CA ARG A 732 -14.23 -37.97 1.17
C ARG A 732 -12.97 -37.77 0.34
N ARG A 733 -12.40 -38.84 -0.22
CA ARG A 733 -11.33 -38.80 -1.21
C ARG A 733 -11.80 -39.35 -2.55
N ASP A 734 -12.33 -40.56 -2.52
CA ASP A 734 -12.71 -41.30 -3.71
C ASP A 734 -14.24 -41.30 -3.93
N TYR A 735 -15.03 -41.28 -2.84
CA TYR A 735 -16.50 -41.10 -2.85
C TYR A 735 -16.93 -40.16 -1.71
N PHE A 736 -18.14 -39.59 -1.76
CA PHE A 736 -18.51 -38.46 -0.90
C PHE A 736 -19.78 -38.72 -0.09
N ASP A 737 -19.83 -38.25 1.16
CA ASP A 737 -20.95 -38.47 2.09
C ASP A 737 -21.86 -37.22 2.25
N SER A 738 -21.60 -36.16 1.48
CA SER A 738 -22.38 -34.93 1.53
C SER A 738 -22.52 -34.25 0.17
N VAL A 739 -23.63 -33.55 -0.01
CA VAL A 739 -23.92 -32.74 -1.21
C VAL A 739 -22.86 -31.66 -1.42
N SER A 740 -22.43 -30.97 -0.36
CA SER A 740 -21.40 -29.92 -0.43
C SER A 740 -20.10 -30.42 -1.04
N GLN A 741 -19.65 -31.63 -0.66
CA GLN A 741 -18.44 -32.22 -1.21
C GLN A 741 -18.59 -32.55 -2.69
N VAL A 742 -19.75 -33.06 -3.10
CA VAL A 742 -20.02 -33.37 -4.52
C VAL A 742 -20.00 -32.08 -5.36
N ILE A 743 -20.63 -31.00 -4.89
CA ILE A 743 -20.61 -29.69 -5.57
C ILE A 743 -19.18 -29.16 -5.64
N GLN A 744 -18.40 -29.28 -4.56
CA GLN A 744 -17.01 -28.84 -4.54
C GLN A 744 -16.18 -29.60 -5.59
N ILE A 745 -16.32 -30.93 -5.65
CA ILE A 745 -15.60 -31.77 -6.63
C ILE A 745 -16.01 -31.43 -8.05
N ALA A 746 -17.31 -31.26 -8.31
CA ALA A 746 -17.82 -30.81 -9.61
C ALA A 746 -17.22 -29.46 -10.06
N LYS A 747 -16.84 -28.59 -9.12
CA LYS A 747 -16.22 -27.28 -9.42
C LYS A 747 -14.71 -27.32 -9.55
N THR A 748 -14.02 -28.15 -8.77
CA THR A 748 -12.56 -28.06 -8.64
C THR A 748 -11.79 -29.19 -9.29
N ASP A 749 -12.37 -30.37 -9.41
CA ASP A 749 -11.67 -31.53 -9.99
C ASP A 749 -11.66 -31.42 -11.52
N THR A 750 -10.47 -31.48 -12.13
CA THR A 750 -10.27 -31.35 -13.57
C THR A 750 -11.01 -32.41 -14.39
N LYS A 751 -11.35 -33.56 -13.80
CA LYS A 751 -12.15 -34.59 -14.49
C LYS A 751 -13.61 -34.18 -14.69
N TRP A 752 -14.14 -33.32 -13.81
CA TRP A 752 -15.56 -32.99 -13.74
C TRP A 752 -15.86 -31.54 -14.11
N LYS A 753 -15.00 -30.61 -13.69
CA LYS A 753 -15.22 -29.17 -13.89
C LYS A 753 -15.25 -28.74 -15.34
N ASP A 754 -14.62 -29.52 -16.22
CA ASP A 754 -14.51 -29.23 -17.66
C ASP A 754 -15.57 -29.98 -18.49
N ARG A 755 -16.47 -30.75 -17.83
CA ARG A 755 -17.59 -31.44 -18.50
C ARG A 755 -18.74 -30.45 -18.68
N SER A 756 -19.09 -30.15 -19.93
CA SER A 756 -20.13 -29.18 -20.28
C SER A 756 -21.45 -29.38 -19.50
N ILE A 757 -21.93 -30.63 -19.40
CA ILE A 757 -23.17 -30.95 -18.69
C ILE A 757 -23.10 -30.64 -17.18
N VAL A 758 -21.92 -30.73 -16.57
CA VAL A 758 -21.71 -30.43 -15.15
C VAL A 758 -21.61 -28.93 -14.94
N ILE A 759 -20.94 -28.20 -15.83
CA ILE A 759 -20.86 -26.74 -15.81
C ILE A 759 -22.26 -26.13 -15.88
N GLU A 760 -23.05 -26.53 -16.88
CA GLU A 760 -24.43 -26.06 -17.06
C GLU A 760 -25.29 -26.36 -15.82
N ALA A 761 -25.15 -27.55 -15.24
CA ALA A 761 -25.91 -27.93 -14.05
C ALA A 761 -25.49 -27.17 -12.79
N VAL A 762 -24.20 -26.84 -12.64
CA VAL A 762 -23.71 -26.00 -11.53
C VAL A 762 -24.22 -24.56 -11.68
N HIS A 763 -24.21 -24.01 -12.89
CA HIS A 763 -24.79 -22.69 -13.15
C HIS A 763 -26.30 -22.66 -12.83
N ALA A 764 -27.07 -23.60 -13.38
CA ALA A 764 -28.51 -23.70 -13.12
C ALA A 764 -28.84 -23.92 -11.63
N TYR A 765 -27.99 -24.64 -10.89
CA TYR A 765 -28.13 -24.80 -9.45
C TYR A 765 -27.98 -23.47 -8.70
N TYR A 766 -27.00 -22.65 -9.08
CA TYR A 766 -26.78 -21.35 -8.44
C TYR A 766 -27.88 -20.34 -8.78
N GLU A 767 -28.37 -20.33 -10.02
CA GLU A 767 -29.52 -19.50 -10.42
C GLU A 767 -30.81 -19.84 -9.64
N GLN A 768 -30.99 -21.08 -9.20
CA GLN A 768 -32.15 -21.49 -8.42
C GLN A 768 -32.08 -21.15 -6.93
N ILE A 769 -30.87 -20.92 -6.41
CA ILE A 769 -30.66 -20.63 -4.97
C ILE A 769 -30.31 -19.16 -4.70
N SER A 770 -29.93 -18.41 -5.74
CA SER A 770 -29.93 -16.94 -5.76
C SER A 770 -31.34 -16.41 -5.86
#